data_AF-A0A8H6AEV3-F1
#
_entry.id   AF-A0A8H6AEV3-F1
#
_cell.length_a   1.000
_cell.length_b   1.000
_cell.length_c   1.000
_cell.angle_alpha   90.00
_cell.angle_beta   90.00
_cell.angle_gamma   90.00
#
_symmetry.space_group_name_H-M   'P 1'
#
loop_
_entity.id
_entity.type
_entity.pdbx_description
1 polymer ?
#
loop_
_entity_poly.entity_id
_entity_poly.type
_entity_poly.pdbx_seq_one_letter_code
_entity_poly.pdbx_strand_id
1 'polypeptide(L)'
;MIGASGPKWANEGAQIGFDSKDTKHRMGLVPRHPSESSFPPGFKELLLTPDPWTLSPPSQLPKDSSLCLAWQSSVLKMMPLRPSKSALRALHYQRESRPAPSPAFNQDPHRNEVSPLQNRNVPELDDSFVGLSGGEIFHEMMLRLGVKHVFGYPGGAILPVFDAIYNSKHFDFVLPRHEQGAGHMAEGYARASGLPGVVLVTSGPGATNVITPMQDALSDGTPMVVFCGQVPTSLIGTDSFQEADVIGISRACTKWNVMVKSVAELPRRIQEAFEIATSGRPGPVLVDLPKDITAGILRKPIPMNSTIPSLPSAASMAARELGMKQLENTIGRVARLVNVAKKPVLYVGQGLLANPEGPKILKELADKACIPVTTTLQGLGGFDELDSKALHMLGMHGSAYANMAMQEADLIIAVGARFDDRVTGNITKFAPQAKLAASEDRGGIVHFEIMPKNINKVVQANEAVEGDCADNIRHLLPHVNAVSERPEWFAQINDWKARFPFSLYEKQSSEGPIKPQTLIEKLSDLTAHMKDRTIISTGVGQHQMWAAQHFRWRHPRTMITSGGLGTMGYGLPAAIGAKVACPDALVVDIDGDASFNMTLTELSTAAQFNIGVKVLLLNNEEQGMVTQWQNLFYEDRYSHTHQKNPDFVPLAQSMGVAADKLVNPADMEEKLKWLIESDGPALLEVITDRKVPVLPMVPAGCALHEFLVFDEAKEKERKALMRKRKVIV
;
A
#
# COMPACT_ATOMS: atom_id res chain seq x y z
N MET A 1 -12.91 2.92 63.66
CA MET A 1 -13.42 1.95 62.66
C MET A 1 -12.50 2.07 61.45
N ILE A 2 -11.31 1.47 61.48
CA ILE A 2 -11.02 0.05 61.16
C ILE A 2 -11.38 -0.22 59.68
N GLY A 3 -10.45 -0.58 58.79
CA GLY A 3 -8.99 -0.69 58.94
C GLY A 3 -8.36 -1.30 57.68
N ALA A 4 -7.19 -0.83 57.27
CA ALA A 4 -6.49 -1.35 56.09
C ALA A 4 -5.59 -2.56 56.43
N SER A 5 -5.46 -3.51 55.51
CA SER A 5 -4.52 -4.63 55.62
C SER A 5 -3.96 -5.05 54.26
N GLY A 6 -2.67 -4.79 54.04
CA GLY A 6 -1.87 -5.47 53.01
C GLY A 6 -1.19 -6.73 53.59
N PRO A 7 -0.87 -7.74 52.78
CA PRO A 7 -0.21 -8.95 53.26
C PRO A 7 1.32 -8.77 53.35
N LYS A 8 1.89 -9.05 54.53
CA LYS A 8 3.33 -9.31 54.68
C LYS A 8 3.63 -10.76 54.29
N TRP A 9 4.73 -10.96 53.56
CA TRP A 9 5.31 -12.28 53.36
C TRP A 9 6.08 -12.71 54.62
N ALA A 10 5.96 -13.97 55.02
CA ALA A 10 6.74 -14.57 56.09
C ALA A 10 7.46 -15.82 55.56
N ASN A 11 8.78 -15.86 55.70
CA ASN A 11 9.58 -17.06 55.56
C ASN A 11 9.54 -17.83 56.88
N GLU A 12 9.22 -19.12 56.84
CA GLU A 12 9.78 -20.11 57.76
C GLU A 12 10.19 -21.34 56.96
N GLY A 13 11.29 -21.97 57.37
CA GLY A 13 11.73 -23.23 56.79
C GLY A 13 12.60 -23.99 57.79
N ALA A 14 12.57 -25.32 57.71
CA ALA A 14 13.53 -26.19 58.36
C ALA A 14 13.61 -27.57 57.68
N GLN A 15 14.83 -27.91 57.25
CA GLN A 15 15.56 -29.16 57.53
C GLN A 15 14.84 -30.51 57.31
N ILE A 16 15.20 -31.28 56.28
CA ILE A 16 16.39 -32.17 56.15
C ILE A 16 16.28 -33.47 56.98
N GLY A 17 16.25 -34.61 56.29
CA GLY A 17 16.44 -35.96 56.83
C GLY A 17 16.63 -36.99 55.69
N PHE A 18 17.74 -37.72 55.70
CA PHE A 18 18.19 -38.65 54.64
C PHE A 18 17.98 -40.13 55.02
N ASP A 19 17.59 -40.97 54.05
CA ASP A 19 18.21 -42.28 53.74
C ASP A 19 17.58 -42.77 52.40
N SER A 20 18.25 -43.11 51.29
CA SER A 20 19.51 -43.77 50.90
C SER A 20 19.39 -45.28 50.60
N LYS A 21 20.11 -45.71 49.54
CA LYS A 21 20.08 -46.97 48.73
C LYS A 21 19.31 -46.84 47.39
N ASP A 22 19.87 -47.20 46.23
CA ASP A 22 21.19 -47.75 45.93
C ASP A 22 21.68 -47.41 44.50
N THR A 23 22.99 -47.13 44.37
CA THR A 23 23.93 -47.33 43.23
C THR A 23 23.48 -47.12 41.75
N LYS A 24 24.26 -46.54 40.82
CA LYS A 24 25.72 -46.61 40.57
C LYS A 24 26.32 -45.31 39.96
N HIS A 25 27.66 -45.22 39.98
CA HIS A 25 28.51 -44.13 39.45
C HIS A 25 28.29 -43.83 37.95
N ARG A 26 28.44 -42.61 37.38
CA ARG A 26 29.25 -41.38 37.63
C ARG A 26 30.63 -41.36 36.94
N MET A 27 30.92 -40.23 36.28
CA MET A 27 32.14 -39.82 35.54
C MET A 27 32.30 -40.43 34.13
N GLY A 28 32.78 -39.72 33.10
CA GLY A 28 33.11 -38.30 33.00
C GLY A 28 34.19 -38.00 31.92
N LEU A 29 34.09 -36.83 31.27
CA LEU A 29 35.07 -36.16 30.39
C LEU A 29 35.20 -36.59 28.90
N VAL A 30 35.25 -35.52 28.08
CA VAL A 30 35.58 -35.32 26.65
C VAL A 30 36.96 -35.94 26.30
N PRO A 31 37.20 -36.62 25.14
CA PRO A 31 37.54 -35.88 23.90
C PRO A 31 37.34 -36.53 22.49
N ARG A 32 37.27 -35.63 21.48
CA ARG A 32 37.72 -35.74 20.06
C ARG A 32 37.07 -36.76 19.09
N HIS A 33 36.99 -36.33 17.82
CA HIS A 33 36.67 -37.13 16.62
C HIS A 33 37.55 -38.38 16.48
N PRO A 34 37.03 -39.44 15.83
CA PRO A 34 37.53 -39.75 14.47
C PRO A 34 36.49 -40.27 13.45
N SER A 35 36.88 -40.20 12.18
CA SER A 35 36.64 -41.14 11.05
C SER A 35 35.24 -41.70 10.71
N GLU A 36 34.78 -41.35 9.50
CA GLU A 36 34.29 -42.17 8.38
C GLU A 36 33.75 -43.61 8.56
N SER A 37 32.71 -43.90 7.75
CA SER A 37 32.20 -45.22 7.31
C SER A 37 31.43 -46.04 8.38
N SER A 38 30.41 -46.85 8.05
CA SER A 38 29.88 -47.34 6.76
C SER A 38 28.39 -47.73 6.87
N PHE A 39 27.66 -47.71 5.74
CA PHE A 39 26.36 -48.41 5.57
C PHE A 39 26.54 -49.63 4.64
N PRO A 40 25.75 -50.72 4.80
CA PRO A 40 25.89 -51.95 4.01
C PRO A 40 25.28 -51.85 2.59
N PRO A 41 25.59 -52.79 1.68
CA PRO A 41 25.61 -52.53 0.24
C PRO A 41 24.43 -53.10 -0.56
N GLY A 42 24.23 -52.56 -1.77
CA GLY A 42 23.52 -53.27 -2.83
C GLY A 42 22.92 -52.41 -3.93
N PHE A 43 23.72 -51.96 -4.90
CA PHE A 43 23.49 -52.15 -6.35
C PHE A 43 24.66 -51.59 -7.17
N LYS A 44 25.41 -52.50 -7.80
CA LYS A 44 26.36 -52.26 -8.91
C LYS A 44 25.56 -52.16 -10.21
N GLU A 45 26.01 -51.59 -11.33
CA GLU A 45 27.21 -50.83 -11.76
C GLU A 45 26.69 -49.93 -12.93
N LEU A 46 27.36 -48.92 -13.50
CA LEU A 46 28.78 -48.59 -13.62
C LEU A 46 28.92 -47.05 -13.82
N LEU A 47 30.08 -46.46 -13.49
CA LEU A 47 30.38 -45.02 -13.65
C LEU A 47 31.33 -44.74 -14.83
N LEU A 48 31.10 -43.65 -15.58
CA LEU A 48 32.17 -42.76 -16.06
C LEU A 48 31.67 -41.29 -16.09
N THR A 49 32.54 -40.40 -15.62
CA THR A 49 32.34 -38.97 -15.26
C THR A 49 32.77 -37.99 -16.37
N PRO A 50 32.80 -36.63 -16.21
CA PRO A 50 32.18 -35.73 -15.21
C PRO A 50 31.41 -34.51 -15.79
N ASP A 51 30.80 -33.71 -14.91
CA ASP A 51 30.47 -32.27 -15.02
C ASP A 51 31.65 -31.40 -15.59
N PRO A 52 31.42 -30.22 -16.23
CA PRO A 52 30.83 -29.04 -15.54
C PRO A 52 30.07 -27.98 -16.37
N TRP A 53 29.43 -27.02 -15.69
CA TRP A 53 29.01 -25.72 -16.26
C TRP A 53 29.40 -24.50 -15.40
N THR A 54 30.42 -23.78 -15.85
CA THR A 54 30.67 -22.35 -15.51
C THR A 54 31.10 -21.60 -16.77
N LEU A 55 30.81 -20.30 -16.84
CA LEU A 55 30.58 -19.52 -18.07
C LEU A 55 31.82 -18.94 -18.80
N SER A 56 31.60 -18.67 -20.11
CA SER A 56 32.28 -17.67 -20.99
C SER A 56 33.44 -18.16 -21.89
N PRO A 57 33.71 -17.52 -23.05
CA PRO A 57 32.83 -16.88 -24.05
C PRO A 57 33.06 -17.48 -25.48
N PRO A 58 32.26 -17.14 -26.52
CA PRO A 58 32.24 -17.92 -27.77
C PRO A 58 33.32 -17.56 -28.81
N SER A 59 33.97 -18.58 -29.38
CA SER A 59 34.88 -18.48 -30.53
C SER A 59 34.32 -19.17 -31.79
N GLN A 60 34.12 -18.36 -32.84
CA GLN A 60 34.19 -18.68 -34.28
C GLN A 60 33.78 -20.08 -34.79
N LEU A 61 32.70 -20.12 -35.56
CA LEU A 61 32.43 -21.17 -36.58
C LEU A 61 32.98 -20.74 -37.96
N PRO A 62 33.49 -21.68 -38.79
CA PRO A 62 33.93 -21.41 -40.16
C PRO A 62 32.78 -21.44 -41.19
N LYS A 63 33.12 -21.08 -42.43
CA LYS A 63 32.21 -20.81 -43.56
C LYS A 63 32.09 -22.02 -44.50
N ASP A 64 30.96 -22.11 -45.22
CA ASP A 64 30.90 -22.10 -46.69
C ASP A 64 29.42 -21.88 -47.12
N SER A 65 29.08 -20.81 -47.85
CA SER A 65 29.04 -20.65 -49.33
C SER A 65 27.96 -21.55 -50.00
N SER A 66 27.09 -21.07 -50.91
CA SER A 66 27.07 -19.84 -51.71
C SER A 66 25.64 -19.51 -52.23
N LEU A 67 25.31 -18.21 -52.42
CA LEU A 67 24.72 -17.66 -53.65
C LEU A 67 24.47 -16.14 -53.53
N CYS A 68 24.52 -15.48 -54.68
CA CYS A 68 24.97 -14.10 -54.89
C CYS A 68 23.86 -13.02 -54.89
N LEU A 69 24.29 -11.74 -54.83
CA LEU A 69 23.59 -10.49 -55.21
C LEU A 69 22.54 -9.94 -54.19
N ALA A 70 22.50 -8.63 -53.87
CA ALA A 70 23.32 -7.48 -54.29
C ALA A 70 23.16 -6.24 -53.37
N TRP A 71 24.27 -5.46 -53.22
CA TRP A 71 24.33 -4.00 -52.93
C TRP A 71 23.87 -3.47 -51.53
N GLN A 72 24.53 -2.49 -50.89
CA GLN A 72 25.81 -1.80 -51.15
C GLN A 72 26.39 -1.10 -49.88
N SER A 73 27.73 -1.04 -49.77
CA SER A 73 28.62 -0.18 -48.93
C SER A 73 28.21 0.21 -47.48
N SER A 74 28.91 -0.15 -46.40
CA SER A 74 30.36 -0.15 -46.04
C SER A 74 30.84 1.12 -45.30
N VAL A 75 31.46 0.92 -44.14
CA VAL A 75 31.89 1.96 -43.17
C VAL A 75 33.32 1.67 -42.65
N LEU A 76 34.10 2.74 -42.48
CA LEU A 76 35.39 2.90 -41.75
C LEU A 76 36.65 2.09 -42.11
N LYS A 77 37.78 2.84 -42.12
CA LYS A 77 39.12 2.56 -41.54
C LYS A 77 40.03 3.81 -41.82
N MET A 78 41.03 4.22 -41.04
CA MET A 78 41.63 3.68 -39.81
C MET A 78 42.52 4.75 -39.08
N MET A 79 42.52 4.75 -37.74
CA MET A 79 43.61 5.11 -36.80
C MET A 79 44.19 6.56 -36.65
N PRO A 80 44.82 6.89 -35.49
CA PRO A 80 45.05 8.28 -35.04
C PRO A 80 46.53 8.70 -34.86
N LEU A 81 46.77 10.01 -34.67
CA LEU A 81 48.08 10.60 -34.30
C LEU A 81 48.05 11.28 -32.92
N ARG A 82 49.20 11.25 -32.23
CA ARG A 82 49.43 11.84 -30.88
C ARG A 82 49.65 13.36 -30.93
N PRO A 83 49.27 14.13 -29.89
CA PRO A 83 49.79 15.47 -29.65
C PRO A 83 51.02 15.45 -28.71
N SER A 84 51.90 16.47 -28.79
CA SER A 84 53.02 16.64 -27.85
C SER A 84 53.37 18.11 -27.56
N LYS A 85 53.69 18.37 -26.28
CA LYS A 85 54.50 19.49 -25.74
C LYS A 85 53.97 20.95 -25.85
N SER A 86 53.41 21.40 -24.74
CA SER A 86 53.82 22.59 -23.96
C SER A 86 54.82 23.62 -24.56
N ALA A 87 54.47 24.91 -24.54
CA ALA A 87 55.14 25.92 -23.67
C ALA A 87 54.52 27.34 -23.74
N LEU A 88 54.26 27.88 -22.54
CA LEU A 88 54.14 29.30 -22.12
C LEU A 88 54.43 30.45 -23.11
N ARG A 89 53.48 31.40 -23.18
CA ARG A 89 53.75 32.83 -22.93
C ARG A 89 52.46 33.59 -22.57
N ALA A 90 52.50 34.35 -21.49
CA ALA A 90 51.49 35.35 -21.15
C ALA A 90 52.08 36.75 -21.33
N LEU A 91 51.25 37.74 -21.68
CA LEU A 91 51.18 39.08 -21.05
C LEU A 91 50.26 40.03 -21.84
N HIS A 92 49.47 40.80 -21.09
CA HIS A 92 48.81 42.07 -21.45
C HIS A 92 47.78 42.11 -22.59
N TYR A 93 46.53 42.41 -22.21
CA TYR A 93 45.61 43.19 -23.04
C TYR A 93 45.01 44.31 -22.17
N GLN A 94 45.10 45.55 -22.66
CA GLN A 94 44.54 46.73 -21.98
C GLN A 94 43.03 46.85 -22.25
N ARG A 95 42.31 47.55 -21.37
CA ARG A 95 40.90 47.92 -21.59
C ARG A 95 40.81 49.06 -22.59
N GLU A 96 40.22 48.83 -23.75
CA GLU A 96 39.71 49.93 -24.59
C GLU A 96 38.32 50.37 -24.12
N SER A 97 38.14 51.69 -24.01
CA SER A 97 36.88 52.33 -23.63
C SER A 97 35.92 52.38 -24.82
N ARG A 98 34.68 51.91 -24.64
CA ARG A 98 33.61 52.11 -25.64
C ARG A 98 33.24 53.61 -25.74
N PRO A 99 32.98 54.14 -26.95
CA PRO A 99 32.59 55.53 -27.15
C PRO A 99 31.17 55.81 -26.63
N ALA A 100 30.92 57.05 -26.22
CA ALA A 100 29.62 57.50 -25.71
C ALA A 100 28.60 57.70 -26.86
N PRO A 101 27.34 57.26 -26.70
CA PRO A 101 26.28 57.51 -27.69
C PRO A 101 25.73 58.95 -27.64
N SER A 102 25.22 59.40 -28.78
CA SER A 102 24.73 60.77 -29.07
C SER A 102 23.59 61.25 -28.15
N PRO A 103 23.52 62.55 -27.79
CA PRO A 103 22.44 63.10 -26.97
C PRO A 103 21.15 63.39 -27.76
N ALA A 104 20.03 62.99 -27.14
CA ALA A 104 18.67 63.53 -27.22
C ALA A 104 17.90 63.56 -28.55
N PHE A 105 16.71 62.93 -28.52
CA PHE A 105 15.47 63.59 -28.92
C PHE A 105 14.31 63.14 -28.01
N ASN A 106 13.60 64.10 -27.41
CA ASN A 106 12.38 64.00 -26.60
C ASN A 106 12.37 63.03 -25.39
N GLN A 107 12.77 63.55 -24.22
CA GLN A 107 12.19 63.12 -22.94
C GLN A 107 11.11 64.11 -22.49
N ASP A 108 9.95 63.59 -22.11
CA ASP A 108 8.87 64.34 -21.47
C ASP A 108 9.22 64.61 -19.99
N PRO A 109 9.22 65.87 -19.49
CA PRO A 109 9.73 66.18 -18.15
C PRO A 109 8.92 65.59 -16.98
N HIS A 110 7.74 65.03 -17.23
CA HIS A 110 6.75 64.69 -16.20
C HIS A 110 6.59 63.20 -15.89
N ARG A 111 7.59 62.36 -16.20
CA ARG A 111 7.54 60.92 -15.84
C ARG A 111 8.69 60.43 -14.94
N ASN A 112 9.04 61.25 -13.94
CA ASN A 112 9.84 60.82 -12.78
C ASN A 112 9.00 60.06 -11.73
N GLU A 113 8.21 59.08 -12.17
CA GLU A 113 7.78 57.97 -11.31
C GLU A 113 8.60 56.75 -11.71
N VAL A 114 9.76 56.62 -11.06
CA VAL A 114 10.35 55.30 -10.85
C VAL A 114 9.31 54.54 -10.02
N SER A 115 8.53 53.65 -10.66
CA SER A 115 7.68 52.71 -9.92
C SER A 115 8.53 52.12 -8.81
N PRO A 116 8.17 52.29 -7.52
CA PRO A 116 8.94 51.67 -6.46
C PRO A 116 9.00 50.19 -6.78
N LEU A 117 10.21 49.62 -6.75
CA LEU A 117 10.39 48.17 -6.73
C LEU A 117 9.43 47.65 -5.67
N GLN A 118 8.38 46.93 -6.09
CA GLN A 118 7.37 46.41 -5.17
C GLN A 118 8.14 45.70 -4.06
N ASN A 119 7.89 46.13 -2.82
CA ASN A 119 8.58 45.58 -1.66
C ASN A 119 8.58 44.06 -1.80
N ARG A 120 9.78 43.45 -1.85
CA ARG A 120 9.89 42.02 -1.56
C ARG A 120 9.19 41.85 -0.23
N ASN A 121 8.06 41.17 -0.21
CA ASN A 121 7.37 40.84 1.04
C ASN A 121 8.40 40.16 1.94
N VAL A 122 8.88 40.88 2.94
CA VAL A 122 9.72 40.32 3.99
C VAL A 122 8.81 39.31 4.68
N PRO A 123 9.15 38.01 4.71
CA PRO A 123 8.29 37.04 5.37
C PRO A 123 8.12 37.47 6.82
N GLU A 124 6.87 37.45 7.29
CA GLU A 124 6.57 37.68 8.69
C GLU A 124 7.33 36.65 9.54
N LEU A 125 7.98 37.13 10.60
CA LEU A 125 8.83 36.31 11.46
C LEU A 125 8.03 35.88 12.68
N ASP A 126 7.91 34.57 12.86
CA ASP A 126 7.32 33.95 14.05
C ASP A 126 8.40 33.86 15.15
N ASP A 127 8.13 34.44 16.31
CA ASP A 127 8.95 34.38 17.51
C ASP A 127 8.41 33.41 18.58
N SER A 128 7.24 32.80 18.37
CA SER A 128 6.58 31.89 19.35
C SER A 128 7.37 30.62 19.66
N PHE A 129 8.31 30.23 18.79
CA PHE A 129 9.22 29.11 18.99
C PHE A 129 10.55 29.50 19.69
N VAL A 130 10.82 30.79 19.92
CA VAL A 130 12.11 31.24 20.46
C VAL A 130 12.25 30.81 21.93
N GLY A 131 13.36 30.13 22.24
CA GLY A 131 13.63 29.56 23.56
C GLY A 131 13.31 28.07 23.66
N LEU A 132 12.54 27.50 22.73
CA LEU A 132 12.22 26.07 22.69
C LEU A 132 13.35 25.25 22.05
N SER A 133 13.51 24.01 22.50
CA SER A 133 14.30 22.97 21.84
C SER A 133 13.60 22.47 20.56
N GLY A 134 14.36 21.82 19.66
CA GLY A 134 13.77 21.15 18.49
C GLY A 134 12.74 20.06 18.84
N GLY A 135 12.86 19.40 20.00
CA GLY A 135 11.86 18.47 20.52
C GLY A 135 10.53 19.15 20.89
N GLU A 136 10.60 20.26 21.64
CA GLU A 136 9.41 21.06 22.01
C GLU A 136 8.77 21.71 20.77
N ILE A 137 9.58 22.15 19.81
CA ILE A 137 9.12 22.66 18.51
C ILE A 137 8.38 21.57 17.72
N PHE A 138 8.89 20.33 17.71
CA PHE A 138 8.20 19.20 17.10
C PHE A 138 6.83 18.95 17.76
N HIS A 139 6.79 18.95 19.10
CA HIS A 139 5.57 18.75 19.88
C HIS A 139 4.49 19.81 19.58
N GLU A 140 4.86 21.08 19.59
CA GLU A 140 3.97 22.20 19.22
C GLU A 140 3.52 22.11 17.74
N MET A 141 4.40 21.69 16.83
CA MET A 141 4.01 21.51 15.42
C MET A 141 3.00 20.37 15.22
N MET A 142 3.09 19.27 15.98
CA MET A 142 2.08 18.22 15.96
C MET A 142 0.71 18.76 16.42
N LEU A 143 0.69 19.61 17.45
CA LEU A 143 -0.52 20.29 17.92
C LEU A 143 -1.10 21.24 16.85
N ARG A 144 -0.26 22.11 16.25
CA ARG A 144 -0.68 23.06 15.18
C ARG A 144 -1.23 22.35 13.95
N LEU A 145 -0.74 21.15 13.64
CA LEU A 145 -1.21 20.32 12.52
C LEU A 145 -2.39 19.40 12.88
N GLY A 146 -2.92 19.51 14.11
CA GLY A 146 -4.10 18.76 14.55
C GLY A 146 -3.87 17.26 14.75
N VAL A 147 -2.62 16.82 14.86
CA VAL A 147 -2.27 15.41 15.09
C VAL A 147 -2.88 14.93 16.41
N LYS A 148 -3.52 13.76 16.39
CA LYS A 148 -4.16 13.12 17.57
C LYS A 148 -3.54 11.80 17.98
N HIS A 149 -2.82 11.13 17.08
CA HIS A 149 -2.22 9.84 17.34
C HIS A 149 -0.84 9.80 16.68
N VAL A 150 0.15 9.27 17.39
CA VAL A 150 1.50 9.01 16.90
C VAL A 150 1.84 7.54 17.16
N PHE A 151 2.32 6.85 16.13
CA PHE A 151 2.74 5.44 16.20
C PHE A 151 4.27 5.41 16.19
N GLY A 152 4.92 4.78 17.17
CA GLY A 152 6.37 4.95 17.23
C GLY A 152 7.12 4.14 18.27
N TYR A 153 8.45 4.15 18.15
CA TYR A 153 9.36 3.39 19.02
C TYR A 153 10.58 4.23 19.43
N PRO A 154 10.92 4.29 20.74
CA PRO A 154 12.00 5.14 21.24
C PRO A 154 13.40 4.60 20.90
N GLY A 155 14.40 5.50 20.89
CA GLY A 155 15.80 5.10 20.80
C GLY A 155 16.78 6.28 20.87
N GLY A 156 18.07 5.98 21.01
CA GLY A 156 19.11 6.92 21.45
C GLY A 156 19.24 8.21 20.62
N ALA A 157 18.95 8.16 19.32
CA ALA A 157 19.02 9.31 18.41
C ALA A 157 17.80 10.24 18.50
N ILE A 158 16.62 9.72 18.83
CA ILE A 158 15.33 10.45 18.86
C ILE A 158 14.92 10.87 20.28
N LEU A 159 15.72 10.55 21.30
CA LEU A 159 15.45 10.90 22.70
C LEU A 159 15.05 12.36 22.97
N PRO A 160 15.65 13.40 22.36
CA PRO A 160 15.23 14.79 22.61
C PRO A 160 13.77 15.07 22.21
N VAL A 161 13.24 14.33 21.23
CA VAL A 161 11.83 14.42 20.84
C VAL A 161 10.95 13.61 21.79
N PHE A 162 11.38 12.41 22.19
CA PHE A 162 10.65 11.58 23.16
C PHE A 162 10.54 12.23 24.55
N ASP A 163 11.57 12.97 24.97
CA ASP A 163 11.57 13.76 26.21
C ASP A 163 10.56 14.91 26.15
N ALA A 164 10.53 15.66 25.04
CA ALA A 164 9.58 16.76 24.85
C ALA A 164 8.11 16.32 24.77
N ILE A 165 7.82 15.10 24.31
CA ILE A 165 6.45 14.55 24.27
C ILE A 165 6.08 13.76 25.53
N TYR A 166 6.96 13.68 26.54
CA TYR A 166 6.74 12.91 27.76
C TYR A 166 5.50 13.40 28.52
N ASN A 167 4.52 12.51 28.71
CA ASN A 167 3.20 12.82 29.29
C ASN A 167 2.45 13.97 28.57
N SER A 168 2.71 14.17 27.27
CA SER A 168 1.89 15.02 26.40
C SER A 168 0.41 14.66 26.51
N LYS A 169 -0.46 15.67 26.60
CA LYS A 169 -1.93 15.51 26.62
C LYS A 169 -2.59 15.89 25.29
N HIS A 170 -1.80 16.14 24.24
CA HIS A 170 -2.28 16.72 22.98
C HIS A 170 -2.59 15.66 21.91
N PHE A 171 -1.90 14.53 21.99
CA PHE A 171 -2.08 13.34 21.15
C PHE A 171 -1.71 12.10 21.97
N ASP A 172 -2.32 10.98 21.63
CA ASP A 172 -2.01 9.68 22.20
C ASP A 172 -0.84 9.02 21.45
N PHE A 173 -0.06 8.21 22.17
CA PHE A 173 1.11 7.52 21.62
C PHE A 173 0.92 6.00 21.67
N VAL A 174 0.99 5.35 20.51
CA VAL A 174 0.87 3.89 20.38
C VAL A 174 2.26 3.30 20.17
N LEU A 175 2.71 2.51 21.15
CA LEU A 175 4.00 1.81 21.16
C LEU A 175 3.82 0.38 20.63
N PRO A 176 4.27 0.06 19.40
CA PRO A 176 4.19 -1.29 18.84
C PRO A 176 5.27 -2.20 19.46
N ARG A 177 5.40 -3.43 18.94
CA ARG A 177 6.53 -4.33 19.23
C ARG A 177 7.62 -4.27 18.16
N HIS A 178 7.32 -3.75 16.96
CA HIS A 178 8.27 -3.50 15.88
C HIS A 178 7.93 -2.22 15.11
N GLU A 179 8.92 -1.51 14.57
CA GLU A 179 8.64 -0.26 13.84
C GLU A 179 7.89 -0.49 12.51
N GLN A 180 8.00 -1.68 11.91
CA GLN A 180 7.09 -2.08 10.82
C GLN A 180 5.61 -2.03 11.27
N GLY A 181 5.35 -2.44 12.52
CA GLY A 181 4.05 -2.32 13.16
C GLY A 181 3.60 -0.87 13.28
N ALA A 182 4.47 0.05 13.72
CA ALA A 182 4.17 1.49 13.73
C ALA A 182 3.78 2.01 12.35
N GLY A 183 4.51 1.62 11.30
CA GLY A 183 4.22 2.02 9.93
C GLY A 183 2.85 1.53 9.46
N HIS A 184 2.59 0.22 9.53
CA HIS A 184 1.31 -0.34 9.08
C HIS A 184 0.11 0.11 9.97
N MET A 185 0.33 0.40 11.26
CA MET A 185 -0.67 1.07 12.11
C MET A 185 -0.96 2.51 11.63
N ALA A 186 0.07 3.29 11.32
CA ALA A 186 -0.11 4.62 10.73
C ALA A 186 -0.86 4.56 9.39
N GLU A 187 -0.62 3.53 8.57
CA GLU A 187 -1.37 3.31 7.32
C GLU A 187 -2.84 2.95 7.56
N GLY A 188 -3.14 2.02 8.47
CA GLY A 188 -4.51 1.66 8.83
C GLY A 188 -5.28 2.84 9.43
N TYR A 189 -4.63 3.60 10.30
CA TYR A 189 -5.15 4.85 10.85
C TYR A 189 -5.48 5.87 9.75
N ALA A 190 -4.56 6.06 8.80
CA ALA A 190 -4.72 7.00 7.71
C ALA A 190 -5.84 6.59 6.75
N ARG A 191 -5.98 5.30 6.46
CA ARG A 191 -7.05 4.78 5.57
C ARG A 191 -8.43 4.87 6.20
N ALA A 192 -8.55 4.64 7.50
CA ALA A 192 -9.82 4.79 8.22
C ALA A 192 -10.23 6.27 8.37
N SER A 193 -9.33 7.10 8.93
CA SER A 193 -9.63 8.52 9.22
C SER A 193 -9.62 9.44 7.99
N GLY A 194 -8.77 9.14 6.99
CA GLY A 194 -8.41 10.07 5.92
C GLY A 194 -7.42 11.17 6.34
N LEU A 195 -6.86 11.10 7.54
CA LEU A 195 -5.80 11.99 8.03
C LEU A 195 -4.41 11.35 7.80
N PRO A 196 -3.31 12.11 7.83
CA PRO A 196 -1.97 11.53 7.76
C PRO A 196 -1.69 10.61 8.96
N GLY A 197 -1.14 9.43 8.69
CA GLY A 197 -0.55 8.58 9.72
C GLY A 197 0.83 9.13 10.12
N VAL A 198 1.06 9.39 11.40
CA VAL A 198 2.33 9.94 11.90
C VAL A 198 3.15 8.84 12.56
N VAL A 199 4.37 8.63 12.06
CA VAL A 199 5.32 7.63 12.57
C VAL A 199 6.50 8.34 13.24
N LEU A 200 6.91 7.90 14.43
CA LEU A 200 8.07 8.46 15.16
C LEU A 200 9.02 7.35 15.62
N VAL A 201 10.20 7.24 14.99
CA VAL A 201 11.16 6.16 15.22
C VAL A 201 12.59 6.67 15.44
N THR A 202 13.49 5.80 15.88
CA THR A 202 14.91 6.14 16.04
C THR A 202 15.73 5.98 14.74
N SER A 203 17.04 6.27 14.81
CA SER A 203 17.95 6.13 13.67
C SER A 203 18.26 4.67 13.32
N GLY A 204 19.02 4.46 12.24
CA GLY A 204 19.56 3.16 11.87
C GLY A 204 18.47 2.09 11.78
N PRO A 205 18.47 1.05 12.65
CA PRO A 205 17.51 -0.05 12.61
C PRO A 205 16.04 0.41 12.60
N GLY A 206 15.67 1.36 13.47
CA GLY A 206 14.27 1.80 13.57
C GLY A 206 13.76 2.49 12.31
N ALA A 207 14.62 3.26 11.66
CA ALA A 207 14.35 3.88 10.37
C ALA A 207 14.38 2.89 9.20
N THR A 208 15.22 1.85 9.24
CA THR A 208 15.23 0.80 8.20
C THR A 208 14.04 -0.16 8.32
N ASN A 209 13.49 -0.35 9.52
CA ASN A 209 12.31 -1.19 9.76
C ASN A 209 11.01 -0.59 9.19
N VAL A 210 10.96 0.73 8.93
CA VAL A 210 9.80 1.41 8.31
C VAL A 210 9.88 1.52 6.78
N ILE A 211 10.92 0.96 6.13
CA ILE A 211 11.05 0.99 4.66
C ILE A 211 9.90 0.23 3.96
N THR A 212 9.48 -0.93 4.49
CA THR A 212 8.37 -1.70 3.91
C THR A 212 7.03 -0.96 4.00
N PRO A 213 6.59 -0.43 5.17
CA PRO A 213 5.42 0.44 5.26
C PRO A 213 5.50 1.69 4.37
N MET A 214 6.67 2.31 4.22
CA MET A 214 6.80 3.42 3.25
C MET A 214 6.59 2.94 1.81
N GLN A 215 7.14 1.80 1.41
CA GLN A 215 6.89 1.30 0.06
C GLN A 215 5.41 0.90 -0.15
N ASP A 216 4.75 0.36 0.88
CA ASP A 216 3.32 0.01 0.83
C ASP A 216 2.45 1.27 0.66
N ALA A 217 2.63 2.24 1.55
CA ALA A 217 1.96 3.53 1.51
C ALA A 217 2.21 4.29 0.20
N LEU A 218 3.38 4.18 -0.43
CA LEU A 218 3.63 4.77 -1.75
C LEU A 218 2.92 4.00 -2.88
N SER A 219 2.90 2.67 -2.79
CA SER A 219 2.27 1.80 -3.78
C SER A 219 0.76 1.97 -3.81
N ASP A 220 0.09 2.06 -2.66
CA ASP A 220 -1.36 2.28 -2.57
C ASP A 220 -1.77 3.76 -2.50
N GLY A 221 -0.90 4.65 -2.01
CA GLY A 221 -1.14 6.10 -1.98
C GLY A 221 -1.80 6.54 -0.66
N THR A 222 -1.21 6.12 0.45
CA THR A 222 -1.66 6.39 1.83
C THR A 222 -0.85 7.58 2.39
N PRO A 223 -1.47 8.64 2.94
CA PRO A 223 -0.73 9.76 3.51
C PRO A 223 -0.03 9.32 4.81
N MET A 224 1.30 9.36 4.82
CA MET A 224 2.10 9.01 6.00
C MET A 224 3.27 10.00 6.16
N VAL A 225 3.54 10.43 7.38
CA VAL A 225 4.66 11.30 7.71
C VAL A 225 5.57 10.57 8.69
N VAL A 226 6.73 10.15 8.21
CA VAL A 226 7.73 9.43 9.01
C VAL A 226 8.76 10.39 9.55
N PHE A 227 8.87 10.47 10.87
CA PHE A 227 9.93 11.16 11.59
C PHE A 227 10.89 10.11 12.13
N CYS A 228 12.15 10.15 11.68
CA CYS A 228 13.21 9.29 12.21
C CYS A 228 14.29 10.15 12.87
N GLY A 229 14.79 9.69 14.02
CA GLY A 229 16.01 10.26 14.60
C GLY A 229 17.22 9.98 13.72
N GLN A 230 18.25 10.81 13.84
CA GLN A 230 19.55 10.60 13.21
C GLN A 230 20.69 10.87 14.19
N VAL A 231 21.87 10.30 13.93
CA VAL A 231 23.10 10.65 14.65
C VAL A 231 23.36 12.17 14.58
N PRO A 232 24.09 12.76 15.56
CA PRO A 232 24.46 14.18 15.51
C PRO A 232 25.10 14.58 14.18
N THR A 233 24.83 15.79 13.67
CA THR A 233 25.31 16.24 12.35
C THR A 233 26.82 16.13 12.15
N SER A 234 27.61 16.24 13.23
CA SER A 234 29.07 16.08 13.23
C SER A 234 29.57 14.64 13.02
N LEU A 235 28.69 13.63 13.10
CA LEU A 235 29.02 12.21 12.92
C LEU A 235 28.45 11.62 11.62
N ILE A 236 27.67 12.39 10.86
CA ILE A 236 27.10 11.93 9.59
C ILE A 236 28.22 11.74 8.56
N GLY A 237 28.20 10.59 7.89
CA GLY A 237 29.22 10.12 6.96
C GLY A 237 30.43 9.46 7.63
N THR A 238 30.31 8.97 8.87
CA THR A 238 31.46 8.37 9.61
C THR A 238 31.27 6.91 10.03
N ASP A 239 30.24 6.24 9.50
CA ASP A 239 29.83 4.87 9.88
C ASP A 239 29.61 4.75 11.41
N SER A 240 28.96 5.77 11.98
CA SER A 240 28.79 5.91 13.43
C SER A 240 27.68 5.00 13.98
N PHE A 241 27.62 4.87 15.31
CA PHE A 241 26.70 3.94 15.97
C PHE A 241 25.23 4.27 15.67
N GLN A 242 24.51 3.29 15.10
CA GLN A 242 23.13 3.43 14.60
C GLN A 242 22.95 4.50 13.51
N GLU A 243 23.99 4.78 12.73
CA GLU A 243 23.89 5.54 11.50
C GLU A 243 23.37 4.69 10.35
N ALA A 244 22.53 5.29 9.49
CA ALA A 244 22.20 4.78 8.17
C ALA A 244 21.86 5.97 7.25
N ASP A 245 22.16 5.87 5.96
CA ASP A 245 21.69 6.84 4.95
C ASP A 245 20.20 6.62 4.66
N VAL A 246 19.35 6.94 5.63
CA VAL A 246 17.89 6.81 5.54
C VAL A 246 17.35 7.67 4.40
N ILE A 247 17.96 8.83 4.13
CA ILE A 247 17.62 9.70 2.99
C ILE A 247 17.92 9.01 1.65
N GLY A 248 19.03 8.28 1.54
CA GLY A 248 19.36 7.44 0.40
C GLY A 248 18.38 6.28 0.22
N ILE A 249 18.20 5.48 1.28
CA ILE A 249 17.38 4.26 1.28
C ILE A 249 15.90 4.59 0.99
N SER A 250 15.33 5.58 1.68
CA SER A 250 13.90 5.91 1.55
C SER A 250 13.54 6.71 0.29
N ARG A 251 14.52 7.16 -0.51
CA ARG A 251 14.28 8.02 -1.68
C ARG A 251 13.38 7.38 -2.73
N ALA A 252 13.43 6.06 -2.88
CA ALA A 252 12.62 5.32 -3.86
C ALA A 252 11.21 4.98 -3.34
N CYS A 253 11.04 4.88 -2.02
CA CYS A 253 9.77 4.51 -1.36
C CYS A 253 9.03 5.68 -0.69
N THR A 254 9.45 6.93 -0.94
CA THR A 254 8.76 8.14 -0.47
C THR A 254 8.39 9.08 -1.63
N LYS A 255 7.37 9.91 -1.45
CA LYS A 255 7.08 11.05 -2.35
C LYS A 255 8.19 12.11 -2.28
N TRP A 256 8.75 12.29 -1.10
CA TRP A 256 9.79 13.27 -0.77
C TRP A 256 10.43 12.91 0.57
N ASN A 257 11.70 13.23 0.73
CA ASN A 257 12.38 13.15 2.01
C ASN A 257 13.36 14.31 2.23
N VAL A 258 13.68 14.60 3.48
CA VAL A 258 14.62 15.66 3.87
C VAL A 258 15.32 15.33 5.18
N MET A 259 16.58 15.75 5.32
CA MET A 259 17.28 15.80 6.60
C MET A 259 17.31 17.25 7.10
N VAL A 260 16.87 17.48 8.33
CA VAL A 260 16.83 18.80 8.96
C VAL A 260 18.23 19.19 9.41
N LYS A 261 18.76 20.32 8.90
CA LYS A 261 20.15 20.76 9.16
C LYS A 261 20.28 21.87 10.18
N SER A 262 19.17 22.43 10.64
CA SER A 262 19.13 23.45 11.71
C SER A 262 17.77 23.48 12.39
N VAL A 263 17.73 23.78 13.69
CA VAL A 263 16.47 23.93 14.44
C VAL A 263 15.54 25.00 13.82
N ALA A 264 16.13 26.02 13.18
CA ALA A 264 15.41 27.11 12.54
C ALA A 264 14.62 26.71 11.28
N GLU A 265 14.94 25.57 10.62
CA GLU A 265 14.12 25.08 9.51
C GLU A 265 13.12 23.99 9.90
N LEU A 266 13.18 23.48 11.13
CA LEU A 266 12.37 22.32 11.57
C LEU A 266 10.85 22.54 11.39
N PRO A 267 10.22 23.66 11.84
CA PRO A 267 8.80 23.89 11.62
C PRO A 267 8.40 23.87 10.14
N ARG A 268 9.20 24.53 9.29
CA ARG A 268 8.97 24.57 7.85
C ARG A 268 9.08 23.19 7.22
N ARG A 269 10.06 22.36 7.61
CA ARG A 269 10.18 20.99 7.10
C ARG A 269 9.03 20.09 7.53
N ILE A 270 8.53 20.27 8.75
CA ILE A 270 7.33 19.57 9.21
C ILE A 270 6.10 20.00 8.39
N GLN A 271 5.91 21.30 8.14
CA GLN A 271 4.80 21.78 7.30
C GLN A 271 4.91 21.28 5.85
N GLU A 272 6.09 21.38 5.22
CA GLU A 272 6.36 20.85 3.87
C GLU A 272 6.09 19.33 3.80
N ALA A 273 6.44 18.56 4.84
CA ALA A 273 6.19 17.14 4.91
C ALA A 273 4.69 16.82 4.88
N PHE A 274 3.88 17.47 5.74
CA PHE A 274 2.43 17.25 5.75
C PHE A 274 1.77 17.71 4.44
N GLU A 275 2.15 18.89 3.92
CA GLU A 275 1.65 19.43 2.64
C GLU A 275 1.93 18.45 1.48
N ILE A 276 3.14 17.90 1.39
CA ILE A 276 3.50 16.92 0.36
C ILE A 276 2.83 15.56 0.62
N ALA A 277 2.65 15.11 1.86
CA ALA A 277 2.00 13.84 2.16
C ALA A 277 0.53 13.80 1.71
N THR A 278 -0.21 14.91 1.84
CA THR A 278 -1.65 14.99 1.53
C THR A 278 -1.98 15.54 0.14
N SER A 279 -1.11 16.31 -0.50
CA SER A 279 -1.40 16.94 -1.80
C SER A 279 -1.27 15.99 -3.00
N GLY A 280 -2.06 16.23 -4.06
CA GLY A 280 -2.11 15.37 -5.24
C GLY A 280 -2.61 13.96 -4.88
N ARG A 281 -1.97 12.91 -5.42
CA ARG A 281 -2.14 11.56 -4.84
C ARG A 281 -1.41 11.52 -3.51
N PRO A 282 -2.08 11.15 -2.39
CA PRO A 282 -1.42 11.03 -1.10
C PRO A 282 -0.28 10.00 -1.11
N GLY A 283 0.61 10.08 -0.12
CA GLY A 283 1.71 9.13 0.00
C GLY A 283 2.67 9.46 1.15
N PRO A 284 3.67 8.61 1.36
CA PRO A 284 4.61 8.73 2.46
C PRO A 284 5.69 9.78 2.19
N VAL A 285 6.11 10.46 3.24
CA VAL A 285 7.30 11.32 3.27
C VAL A 285 8.16 10.99 4.49
N LEU A 286 9.44 11.34 4.44
CA LEU A 286 10.35 11.13 5.56
C LEU A 286 11.12 12.40 5.93
N VAL A 287 11.14 12.72 7.22
CA VAL A 287 11.91 13.82 7.82
C VAL A 287 12.92 13.23 8.81
N ASP A 288 14.19 13.31 8.44
CA ASP A 288 15.32 12.81 9.21
C ASP A 288 15.81 13.90 10.18
N LEU A 289 15.90 13.55 11.47
CA LEU A 289 16.02 14.47 12.60
C LEU A 289 17.30 14.22 13.41
N PRO A 290 18.43 14.88 13.08
CA PRO A 290 19.66 14.77 13.85
C PRO A 290 19.49 15.14 15.32
N LYS A 291 20.12 14.35 16.20
CA LYS A 291 20.00 14.49 17.66
C LYS A 291 20.42 15.85 18.20
N ASP A 292 21.47 16.44 17.65
CA ASP A 292 21.98 17.78 18.00
C ASP A 292 21.05 18.90 17.51
N ILE A 293 20.30 18.66 16.44
CA ILE A 293 19.29 19.60 15.93
C ILE A 293 18.02 19.55 16.77
N THR A 294 17.57 18.35 17.18
CA THR A 294 16.39 18.19 18.05
C THR A 294 16.66 18.60 19.51
N ALA A 295 17.90 18.45 20.01
CA ALA A 295 18.33 19.02 21.29
C ALA A 295 18.69 20.52 21.21
N GLY A 296 18.87 21.07 20.01
CA GLY A 296 19.24 22.47 19.80
C GLY A 296 18.09 23.42 20.15
N ILE A 297 18.41 24.55 20.80
CA ILE A 297 17.43 25.57 21.19
C ILE A 297 17.36 26.68 20.13
N LEU A 298 16.15 27.04 19.69
CA LEU A 298 15.94 28.16 18.77
C LEU A 298 16.21 29.51 19.47
N ARG A 299 17.07 30.34 18.87
CA ARG A 299 17.52 31.63 19.45
C ARG A 299 17.11 32.87 18.66
N LYS A 300 16.39 32.71 17.55
CA LYS A 300 16.00 33.79 16.64
C LYS A 300 14.61 33.51 16.05
N PRO A 301 13.77 34.53 15.82
CA PRO A 301 12.54 34.40 15.05
C PRO A 301 12.80 33.82 13.66
N ILE A 302 11.81 33.11 13.10
CA ILE A 302 11.93 32.38 11.84
C ILE A 302 10.77 32.70 10.88
N PRO A 303 10.99 32.64 9.55
CA PRO A 303 9.90 32.72 8.59
C PRO A 303 9.10 31.40 8.61
N MET A 304 7.79 31.48 8.86
CA MET A 304 6.92 30.29 8.92
C MET A 304 6.26 29.90 7.60
N ASN A 305 6.37 30.74 6.56
CA ASN A 305 5.78 30.46 5.26
C ASN A 305 6.46 29.25 4.58
N SER A 306 5.68 28.26 4.15
CA SER A 306 6.13 27.17 3.26
C SER A 306 6.89 27.75 2.05
N THR A 307 8.01 27.10 1.68
CA THR A 307 8.75 27.50 0.46
C THR A 307 8.20 26.87 -0.81
N ILE A 308 7.18 26.02 -0.69
CA ILE A 308 6.31 25.63 -1.79
C ILE A 308 5.56 26.90 -2.25
N PRO A 309 5.59 27.27 -3.55
CA PRO A 309 5.05 28.56 -4.02
C PRO A 309 3.55 28.74 -3.75
N SER A 310 3.20 29.37 -2.62
CA SER A 310 1.83 29.56 -2.14
C SER A 310 1.13 30.80 -2.70
N LEU A 311 1.89 31.80 -3.16
CA LEU A 311 1.36 33.00 -3.80
C LEU A 311 1.41 32.85 -5.33
N PRO A 312 0.27 32.88 -6.04
CA PRO A 312 0.26 32.76 -7.47
C PRO A 312 0.80 34.06 -8.11
N SER A 313 2.01 33.98 -8.67
CA SER A 313 2.54 34.96 -9.62
C SER A 313 1.56 35.24 -10.76
N ALA A 314 1.68 36.39 -11.42
CA ALA A 314 0.85 36.70 -12.60
C ALA A 314 0.89 35.59 -13.68
N ALA A 315 2.04 34.92 -13.85
CA ALA A 315 2.19 33.77 -14.75
C ALA A 315 1.37 32.55 -14.30
N SER A 316 1.33 32.24 -13.00
CA SER A 316 0.53 31.13 -12.48
C SER A 316 -0.96 31.44 -12.40
N MET A 317 -1.36 32.71 -12.22
CA MET A 317 -2.75 33.15 -12.40
C MET A 317 -3.22 32.95 -13.84
N ALA A 318 -2.43 33.37 -14.83
CA ALA A 318 -2.74 33.17 -16.25
C ALA A 318 -2.76 31.67 -16.62
N ALA A 319 -1.81 30.87 -16.10
CA ALA A 319 -1.81 29.42 -16.28
C ALA A 319 -3.06 28.76 -15.66
N ARG A 320 -3.53 29.24 -14.50
CA ARG A 320 -4.77 28.75 -13.87
C ARG A 320 -6.00 29.07 -14.71
N GLU A 321 -6.12 30.29 -15.25
CA GLU A 321 -7.26 30.67 -16.11
C GLU A 321 -7.27 29.86 -17.42
N LEU A 322 -6.10 29.66 -18.03
CA LEU A 322 -5.97 28.81 -19.21
C LEU A 322 -6.32 27.34 -18.90
N GLY A 323 -5.85 26.83 -17.75
CA GLY A 323 -6.17 25.50 -17.26
C GLY A 323 -7.66 25.29 -17.00
N MET A 324 -8.35 26.28 -16.42
CA MET A 324 -9.82 26.24 -16.23
C MET A 324 -10.56 26.17 -17.57
N LYS A 325 -10.19 26.99 -18.56
CA LYS A 325 -10.79 26.94 -19.90
C LYS A 325 -10.50 25.61 -20.61
N GLN A 326 -9.32 25.04 -20.41
CA GLN A 326 -8.98 23.72 -20.96
C GLN A 326 -9.75 22.59 -20.27
N LEU A 327 -9.97 22.69 -18.96
CA LEU A 327 -10.80 21.78 -18.19
C LEU A 327 -12.27 21.84 -18.66
N GLU A 328 -12.87 23.03 -18.75
CA GLU A 328 -14.24 23.23 -19.27
C GLU A 328 -14.44 22.60 -20.65
N ASN A 329 -13.50 22.86 -21.59
CA ASN A 329 -13.53 22.25 -22.92
C ASN A 329 -13.42 20.72 -22.86
N THR A 330 -12.63 20.16 -21.95
CA THR A 330 -12.45 18.72 -21.78
C THR A 330 -13.68 18.07 -21.15
N ILE A 331 -14.26 18.70 -20.13
CA ILE A 331 -15.54 18.31 -19.52
C ILE A 331 -16.65 18.31 -20.58
N GLY A 332 -16.70 19.29 -21.48
CA GLY A 332 -17.64 19.30 -22.62
C GLY A 332 -17.47 18.11 -23.57
N ARG A 333 -16.23 17.72 -23.91
CA ARG A 333 -15.95 16.53 -24.74
C ARG A 333 -16.30 15.23 -24.01
N VAL A 334 -15.99 15.13 -22.72
CA VAL A 334 -16.39 13.98 -21.87
C VAL A 334 -17.91 13.86 -21.77
N ALA A 335 -18.62 14.97 -21.55
CA ALA A 335 -20.08 14.99 -21.50
C ALA A 335 -20.70 14.48 -22.81
N ARG A 336 -20.17 14.91 -23.96
CA ARG A 336 -20.57 14.37 -25.28
C ARG A 336 -20.42 12.84 -25.32
N LEU A 337 -19.26 12.31 -24.93
CA LEU A 337 -19.00 10.86 -24.92
C LEU A 337 -19.99 10.11 -24.01
N VAL A 338 -20.22 10.60 -22.78
CA VAL A 338 -21.20 10.02 -21.84
C VAL A 338 -22.62 10.03 -22.41
N ASN A 339 -22.99 11.09 -23.12
CA ASN A 339 -24.33 11.27 -23.68
C ASN A 339 -24.59 10.41 -24.93
N VAL A 340 -23.56 10.02 -25.70
CA VAL A 340 -23.72 9.16 -26.89
C VAL A 340 -23.55 7.66 -26.60
N ALA A 341 -22.75 7.31 -25.58
CA ALA A 341 -22.44 5.93 -25.21
C ALA A 341 -23.70 5.11 -24.95
N LYS A 342 -23.69 3.84 -25.38
CA LYS A 342 -24.79 2.88 -25.21
C LYS A 342 -24.49 1.90 -24.07
N LYS A 343 -23.25 1.44 -23.97
CA LYS A 343 -22.75 0.46 -22.99
C LYS A 343 -21.65 1.07 -22.08
N PRO A 344 -21.90 2.19 -21.37
CA PRO A 344 -20.90 2.79 -20.50
C PRO A 344 -20.65 1.95 -19.24
N VAL A 345 -19.46 2.07 -18.66
CA VAL A 345 -19.08 1.52 -17.33
C VAL A 345 -18.27 2.56 -16.55
N LEU A 346 -18.61 2.74 -15.28
CA LEU A 346 -17.78 3.46 -14.31
C LEU A 346 -16.77 2.49 -13.69
N TYR A 347 -15.47 2.77 -13.84
CA TYR A 347 -14.36 2.01 -13.30
C TYR A 347 -13.69 2.83 -12.18
N VAL A 348 -13.95 2.46 -10.93
CA VAL A 348 -13.69 3.32 -9.76
C VAL A 348 -12.53 2.78 -8.93
N GLY A 349 -11.61 3.67 -8.54
CA GLY A 349 -10.48 3.36 -7.68
C GLY A 349 -10.44 4.20 -6.40
N GLN A 350 -9.41 3.95 -5.59
CA GLN A 350 -9.18 4.61 -4.31
C GLN A 350 -9.16 6.14 -4.39
N GLY A 351 -8.79 6.73 -5.53
CA GLY A 351 -8.73 8.18 -5.69
C GLY A 351 -10.07 8.88 -5.43
N LEU A 352 -11.20 8.19 -5.62
CA LEU A 352 -12.52 8.72 -5.25
C LEU A 352 -12.71 8.82 -3.73
N LEU A 353 -12.11 7.91 -2.96
CA LEU A 353 -12.25 7.83 -1.50
C LEU A 353 -11.41 8.88 -0.75
N ALA A 354 -10.53 9.59 -1.46
CA ALA A 354 -9.79 10.73 -0.92
C ALA A 354 -10.74 11.89 -0.59
N ASN A 355 -11.73 12.15 -1.46
CA ASN A 355 -12.75 13.18 -1.26
C ASN A 355 -13.97 12.59 -0.51
N PRO A 356 -14.38 13.10 0.68
CA PRO A 356 -15.51 12.57 1.44
C PRO A 356 -16.84 12.55 0.68
N GLU A 357 -17.07 13.51 -0.23
CA GLU A 357 -18.28 13.56 -1.06
C GLU A 357 -18.20 12.67 -2.31
N GLY A 358 -17.04 12.07 -2.59
CA GLY A 358 -16.77 11.28 -3.80
C GLY A 358 -17.79 10.16 -4.06
N PRO A 359 -18.06 9.24 -3.12
CA PRO A 359 -19.05 8.17 -3.30
C PRO A 359 -20.46 8.67 -3.63
N LYS A 360 -20.86 9.80 -3.04
CA LYS A 360 -22.17 10.45 -3.27
C LYS A 360 -22.25 11.07 -4.66
N ILE A 361 -21.21 11.77 -5.09
CA ILE A 361 -21.11 12.39 -6.42
C ILE A 361 -21.02 11.32 -7.52
N LEU A 362 -20.29 10.23 -7.27
CA LEU A 362 -20.29 9.05 -8.15
C LEU A 362 -21.69 8.44 -8.26
N LYS A 363 -22.41 8.26 -7.14
CA LYS A 363 -23.78 7.76 -7.17
C LYS A 363 -24.71 8.67 -7.96
N GLU A 364 -24.60 9.99 -7.81
CA GLU A 364 -25.36 10.95 -8.62
C GLU A 364 -25.12 10.76 -10.12
N LEU A 365 -23.85 10.59 -10.55
CA LEU A 365 -23.52 10.32 -11.96
C LEU A 365 -24.07 8.96 -12.44
N ALA A 366 -23.90 7.90 -11.63
CA ALA A 366 -24.34 6.55 -11.95
C ALA A 366 -25.87 6.44 -12.05
N ASP A 367 -26.60 7.12 -11.15
CA ASP A 367 -28.06 7.21 -11.17
C ASP A 367 -28.54 8.07 -12.35
N LYS A 368 -27.96 9.27 -12.55
CA LYS A 368 -28.40 10.21 -13.60
C LYS A 368 -28.26 9.66 -15.01
N ALA A 369 -27.13 9.00 -15.33
CA ALA A 369 -26.85 8.49 -16.67
C ALA A 369 -27.09 6.97 -16.83
N CYS A 370 -27.68 6.34 -15.80
CA CYS A 370 -27.94 4.89 -15.71
C CYS A 370 -26.68 4.06 -16.06
N ILE A 371 -25.58 4.25 -15.32
CA ILE A 371 -24.28 3.64 -15.62
C ILE A 371 -23.94 2.56 -14.56
N PRO A 372 -23.63 1.31 -14.96
CA PRO A 372 -23.12 0.29 -14.07
C PRO A 372 -21.71 0.61 -13.54
N VAL A 373 -21.42 0.22 -12.30
CA VAL A 373 -20.22 0.61 -11.55
C VAL A 373 -19.42 -0.60 -11.11
N THR A 374 -18.13 -0.65 -11.44
CA THR A 374 -17.16 -1.62 -10.91
C THR A 374 -16.04 -0.89 -10.17
N THR A 375 -15.48 -1.55 -9.14
CA THR A 375 -14.42 -0.99 -8.29
C THR A 375 -13.13 -1.81 -8.37
N THR A 376 -11.97 -1.19 -8.17
CA THR A 376 -10.76 -1.93 -7.80
C THR A 376 -10.89 -2.50 -6.38
N LEU A 377 -9.97 -3.39 -5.99
CA LEU A 377 -9.79 -3.82 -4.59
C LEU A 377 -9.73 -2.62 -3.62
N GLN A 378 -8.95 -1.58 -3.97
CA GLN A 378 -8.82 -0.37 -3.15
C GLN A 378 -9.99 0.64 -3.33
N GLY A 379 -10.91 0.38 -4.25
CA GLY A 379 -12.13 1.17 -4.46
C GLY A 379 -13.36 0.57 -3.77
N LEU A 380 -13.23 -0.59 -3.12
CA LEU A 380 -14.33 -1.26 -2.42
C LEU A 380 -14.91 -0.35 -1.32
N GLY A 381 -16.23 -0.27 -1.28
CA GLY A 381 -16.97 0.68 -0.45
C GLY A 381 -17.20 2.06 -1.09
N GLY A 382 -16.58 2.36 -2.23
CA GLY A 382 -16.83 3.59 -3.00
C GLY A 382 -18.18 3.64 -3.72
N PHE A 383 -18.90 2.51 -3.76
CA PHE A 383 -20.26 2.38 -4.29
C PHE A 383 -20.99 1.29 -3.49
N ASP A 384 -22.31 1.39 -3.35
CA ASP A 384 -23.11 0.41 -2.62
C ASP A 384 -23.30 -0.86 -3.45
N GLU A 385 -22.71 -1.98 -3.03
CA GLU A 385 -22.81 -3.26 -3.75
C GLU A 385 -24.23 -3.86 -3.75
N LEU A 386 -25.17 -3.32 -2.95
CA LEU A 386 -26.58 -3.72 -3.03
C LEU A 386 -27.38 -2.95 -4.11
N ASP A 387 -26.80 -1.91 -4.71
CA ASP A 387 -27.42 -1.21 -5.85
C ASP A 387 -27.38 -2.11 -7.10
N SER A 388 -28.47 -2.20 -7.86
CA SER A 388 -28.57 -3.06 -9.05
C SER A 388 -27.50 -2.74 -10.12
N LYS A 389 -26.95 -1.52 -10.11
CA LYS A 389 -25.86 -1.06 -10.98
C LYS A 389 -24.48 -1.56 -10.56
N ALA A 390 -24.31 -2.10 -9.36
CA ALA A 390 -23.02 -2.62 -8.90
C ALA A 390 -22.59 -3.85 -9.71
N LEU A 391 -21.35 -3.86 -10.19
CA LEU A 391 -20.67 -4.99 -10.83
C LEU A 391 -19.68 -5.68 -9.87
N HIS A 392 -19.55 -5.19 -8.64
CA HIS A 392 -18.52 -5.55 -7.66
C HIS A 392 -17.09 -5.32 -8.20
N MET A 393 -16.10 -5.93 -7.54
CA MET A 393 -14.69 -5.87 -7.93
C MET A 393 -14.42 -6.42 -9.34
N LEU A 394 -13.58 -5.76 -10.15
CA LEU A 394 -12.99 -6.32 -11.39
C LEU A 394 -11.54 -6.81 -11.20
N GLY A 395 -11.02 -7.50 -12.22
CA GLY A 395 -9.60 -7.85 -12.34
C GLY A 395 -9.35 -9.35 -12.22
N MET A 396 -8.11 -9.72 -11.86
CA MET A 396 -7.62 -11.10 -11.81
C MET A 396 -8.55 -12.03 -11.01
N HIS A 397 -8.97 -11.62 -9.82
CA HIS A 397 -9.96 -12.32 -9.00
C HIS A 397 -11.27 -11.54 -8.84
N GLY A 398 -11.54 -10.64 -9.78
CA GLY A 398 -12.80 -9.91 -9.85
C GLY A 398 -13.98 -10.78 -10.26
N SER A 399 -15.16 -10.17 -10.30
CA SER A 399 -16.36 -10.79 -10.81
C SER A 399 -16.25 -11.00 -12.32
N ALA A 400 -16.74 -12.15 -12.79
CA ALA A 400 -16.80 -12.43 -14.21
C ALA A 400 -17.67 -11.40 -14.95
N TYR A 401 -18.76 -10.91 -14.35
CA TYR A 401 -19.64 -9.90 -14.95
C TYR A 401 -18.99 -8.51 -15.03
N ALA A 402 -18.17 -8.08 -14.07
CA ALA A 402 -17.39 -6.85 -14.21
C ALA A 402 -16.34 -6.99 -15.32
N ASN A 403 -15.64 -8.12 -15.36
CA ASN A 403 -14.62 -8.40 -16.36
C ASN A 403 -15.20 -8.47 -17.78
N MET A 404 -16.37 -9.10 -17.96
CA MET A 404 -17.12 -9.07 -19.23
C MET A 404 -17.55 -7.65 -19.57
N ALA A 405 -18.18 -6.93 -18.63
CA ALA A 405 -18.66 -5.57 -18.88
C ALA A 405 -17.54 -4.62 -19.31
N MET A 406 -16.35 -4.71 -18.71
CA MET A 406 -15.17 -3.92 -19.08
C MET A 406 -14.59 -4.25 -20.46
N GLN A 407 -14.76 -5.48 -20.94
CA GLN A 407 -14.35 -5.86 -22.31
C GLN A 407 -15.38 -5.43 -23.36
N GLU A 408 -16.65 -5.37 -22.96
CA GLU A 408 -17.81 -5.15 -23.82
C GLU A 408 -18.31 -3.70 -23.85
N ALA A 409 -17.86 -2.85 -22.92
CA ALA A 409 -18.22 -1.44 -22.82
C ALA A 409 -17.75 -0.65 -24.04
N ASP A 410 -18.58 0.27 -24.52
CA ASP A 410 -18.18 1.26 -25.53
C ASP A 410 -17.53 2.51 -24.90
N LEU A 411 -17.84 2.81 -23.63
CA LEU A 411 -17.22 3.88 -22.87
C LEU A 411 -16.79 3.39 -21.48
N ILE A 412 -15.51 3.50 -21.16
CA ILE A 412 -14.99 3.29 -19.81
C ILE A 412 -14.68 4.64 -19.19
N ILE A 413 -15.28 4.93 -18.04
CA ILE A 413 -15.04 6.14 -17.26
C ILE A 413 -14.21 5.74 -16.04
N ALA A 414 -12.88 5.90 -16.14
CA ALA A 414 -11.95 5.59 -15.06
C ALA A 414 -11.90 6.75 -14.06
N VAL A 415 -12.25 6.49 -12.81
CA VAL A 415 -12.39 7.48 -11.74
C VAL A 415 -11.42 7.16 -10.60
N GLY A 416 -10.31 7.92 -10.50
CA GLY A 416 -9.34 7.75 -9.41
C GLY A 416 -8.64 6.38 -9.41
N ALA A 417 -8.44 5.79 -10.60
CA ALA A 417 -7.92 4.44 -10.79
C ALA A 417 -6.70 4.43 -11.73
N ARG A 418 -5.72 3.56 -11.45
CA ARG A 418 -4.37 3.60 -12.08
C ARG A 418 -4.07 2.51 -13.14
N PHE A 419 -5.11 1.80 -13.60
CA PHE A 419 -5.01 0.66 -14.55
C PHE A 419 -3.89 -0.34 -14.19
N ASP A 420 -3.97 -0.92 -13.00
CA ASP A 420 -3.01 -1.92 -12.53
C ASP A 420 -3.00 -3.19 -13.40
N ASP A 421 -1.91 -3.97 -13.42
CA ASP A 421 -1.84 -5.20 -14.20
C ASP A 421 -2.68 -6.35 -13.60
N ARG A 422 -2.93 -6.37 -12.28
CA ARG A 422 -3.95 -7.24 -11.65
C ARG A 422 -5.37 -6.84 -12.04
N VAL A 423 -5.59 -5.63 -12.56
CA VAL A 423 -6.89 -5.14 -13.02
C VAL A 423 -7.06 -5.29 -14.53
N THR A 424 -6.01 -5.09 -15.32
CA THR A 424 -6.09 -5.09 -16.80
C THR A 424 -5.84 -6.46 -17.43
N GLY A 425 -5.11 -7.35 -16.75
CA GLY A 425 -4.68 -8.63 -17.33
C GLY A 425 -3.78 -8.39 -18.55
N ASN A 426 -4.12 -8.98 -19.69
CA ASN A 426 -3.43 -8.68 -20.95
C ASN A 426 -3.82 -7.30 -21.51
N ILE A 427 -2.96 -6.30 -21.31
CA ILE A 427 -3.12 -4.90 -21.74
C ILE A 427 -3.47 -4.77 -23.25
N THR A 428 -2.88 -5.59 -24.11
CA THR A 428 -3.16 -5.57 -25.55
C THR A 428 -4.61 -5.97 -25.82
N LYS A 429 -5.11 -7.02 -25.14
CA LYS A 429 -6.49 -7.51 -25.23
C LYS A 429 -7.51 -6.73 -24.36
N PHE A 430 -7.07 -5.81 -23.50
CA PHE A 430 -7.93 -5.05 -22.59
C PHE A 430 -8.87 -4.09 -23.34
N ALA A 431 -10.14 -4.02 -22.94
CA ALA A 431 -11.15 -3.05 -23.41
C ALA A 431 -11.27 -2.88 -24.95
N PRO A 432 -11.46 -3.96 -25.73
CA PRO A 432 -11.48 -3.90 -27.19
C PRO A 432 -12.67 -3.10 -27.73
N GLN A 433 -13.86 -3.19 -27.11
CA GLN A 433 -15.03 -2.45 -27.58
C GLN A 433 -14.90 -0.93 -27.34
N ALA A 434 -14.29 -0.50 -26.23
CA ALA A 434 -13.98 0.89 -25.97
C ALA A 434 -12.93 1.43 -26.96
N LYS A 435 -11.87 0.66 -27.24
CA LYS A 435 -10.85 1.00 -28.26
C LYS A 435 -11.45 1.12 -29.67
N LEU A 436 -12.40 0.27 -30.03
CA LEU A 436 -13.14 0.36 -31.29
C LEU A 436 -14.06 1.60 -31.32
N ALA A 437 -14.88 1.79 -30.27
CA ALA A 437 -15.79 2.92 -30.14
C ALA A 437 -15.08 4.28 -30.16
N ALA A 438 -13.85 4.34 -29.66
CA ALA A 438 -12.95 5.48 -29.80
C ALA A 438 -12.58 5.80 -31.25
N SER A 439 -12.24 4.77 -32.05
CA SER A 439 -11.93 4.96 -33.49
C SER A 439 -13.15 5.38 -34.33
N GLU A 440 -14.36 5.15 -33.79
CA GLU A 440 -15.65 5.48 -34.39
C GLU A 440 -16.31 6.73 -33.76
N ASP A 441 -15.57 7.49 -32.93
CA ASP A 441 -15.99 8.71 -32.20
C ASP A 441 -17.30 8.61 -31.37
N ARG A 442 -17.66 7.39 -30.96
CA ARG A 442 -18.89 7.06 -30.21
C ARG A 442 -18.65 6.56 -28.78
N GLY A 443 -17.41 6.58 -28.32
CA GLY A 443 -17.00 6.05 -27.01
C GLY A 443 -15.49 6.18 -26.78
N GLY A 444 -14.92 5.31 -25.94
CA GLY A 444 -13.50 5.31 -25.62
C GLY A 444 -13.18 5.09 -24.14
N ILE A 445 -12.03 5.57 -23.71
CA ILE A 445 -11.59 5.60 -22.31
C ILE A 445 -11.46 7.05 -21.86
N VAL A 446 -12.24 7.44 -20.85
CA VAL A 446 -12.10 8.71 -20.13
C VAL A 446 -11.37 8.45 -18.82
N HIS A 447 -10.37 9.26 -18.47
CA HIS A 447 -9.55 9.06 -17.28
C HIS A 447 -9.51 10.30 -16.39
N PHE A 448 -10.19 10.24 -15.24
CA PHE A 448 -10.10 11.21 -14.15
C PHE A 448 -8.99 10.78 -13.19
N GLU A 449 -7.91 11.55 -13.13
CA GLU A 449 -6.69 11.22 -12.38
C GLU A 449 -5.97 12.50 -11.94
N ILE A 450 -5.50 12.51 -10.69
CA ILE A 450 -4.85 13.68 -10.08
C ILE A 450 -3.33 13.72 -10.36
N MET A 451 -2.74 12.61 -10.81
CA MET A 451 -1.33 12.55 -11.20
C MET A 451 -1.14 12.42 -12.72
N PRO A 452 -0.55 13.43 -13.39
CA PRO A 452 -0.14 13.33 -14.79
C PRO A 452 0.69 12.08 -15.12
N LYS A 453 1.53 11.61 -14.18
CA LYS A 453 2.37 10.41 -14.36
C LYS A 453 1.59 9.10 -14.57
N ASN A 454 0.30 9.06 -14.23
CA ASN A 454 -0.55 7.87 -14.39
C ASN A 454 -1.43 7.94 -15.66
N ILE A 455 -1.70 9.15 -16.16
CA ILE A 455 -2.43 9.38 -17.41
C ILE A 455 -1.61 8.84 -18.58
N ASN A 456 -2.25 8.10 -19.50
CA ASN A 456 -1.60 7.47 -20.67
C ASN A 456 -0.42 6.52 -20.36
N LYS A 457 -0.23 6.11 -19.09
CA LYS A 457 0.90 5.26 -18.66
C LYS A 457 0.76 3.79 -19.07
N VAL A 458 -0.45 3.24 -18.96
CA VAL A 458 -0.74 1.80 -19.19
C VAL A 458 -1.71 1.60 -20.34
N VAL A 459 -2.77 2.41 -20.38
CA VAL A 459 -3.74 2.48 -21.46
C VAL A 459 -3.85 3.92 -21.95
N GLN A 460 -4.07 4.10 -23.24
CA GLN A 460 -4.31 5.42 -23.82
C GLN A 460 -5.73 5.88 -23.48
N ALA A 461 -5.85 7.04 -22.86
CA ALA A 461 -7.12 7.74 -22.67
C ALA A 461 -7.48 8.55 -23.92
N ASN A 462 -8.76 8.56 -24.27
CA ASN A 462 -9.32 9.44 -25.29
C ASN A 462 -9.51 10.85 -24.76
N GLU A 463 -9.97 10.96 -23.51
CA GLU A 463 -10.03 12.22 -22.76
C GLU A 463 -9.42 12.00 -21.38
N ALA A 464 -8.55 12.91 -20.97
CA ALA A 464 -7.90 12.88 -19.67
C ALA A 464 -8.30 14.14 -18.88
N VAL A 465 -8.82 13.95 -17.67
CA VAL A 465 -9.32 15.01 -16.80
C VAL A 465 -8.42 15.07 -15.57
N GLU A 466 -7.47 16.00 -15.58
CA GLU A 466 -6.52 16.19 -14.49
C GLU A 466 -7.17 16.88 -13.28
N GLY A 467 -6.88 16.40 -12.08
CA GLY A 467 -7.30 17.01 -10.81
C GLY A 467 -8.08 16.06 -9.90
N ASP A 468 -8.73 16.59 -8.85
CA ASP A 468 -9.60 15.79 -7.98
C ASP A 468 -10.78 15.23 -8.79
N CYS A 469 -10.98 13.92 -8.69
CA CYS A 469 -11.96 13.24 -9.52
C CYS A 469 -13.42 13.54 -9.11
N ALA A 470 -13.69 13.81 -7.83
CA ALA A 470 -15.04 14.13 -7.37
C ALA A 470 -15.42 15.58 -7.74
N ASP A 471 -14.50 16.53 -7.59
CA ASP A 471 -14.71 17.92 -8.02
C ASP A 471 -14.89 18.00 -9.55
N ASN A 472 -14.06 17.28 -10.32
CA ASN A 472 -14.20 17.21 -11.78
C ASN A 472 -15.49 16.52 -12.23
N ILE A 473 -15.99 15.50 -11.51
CA ILE A 473 -17.32 14.92 -11.79
C ILE A 473 -18.43 15.92 -11.44
N ARG A 474 -18.28 16.74 -10.39
CA ARG A 474 -19.25 17.82 -10.08
C ARG A 474 -19.35 18.84 -11.22
N HIS A 475 -18.24 19.14 -11.90
CA HIS A 475 -18.26 19.95 -13.12
C HIS A 475 -18.86 19.22 -14.33
N LEU A 476 -18.72 17.89 -14.43
CA LEU A 476 -19.34 17.08 -15.49
C LEU A 476 -20.87 17.00 -15.37
N LEU A 477 -21.39 16.82 -14.15
CA LEU A 477 -22.80 16.50 -13.88
C LEU A 477 -23.82 17.41 -14.61
N PRO A 478 -23.69 18.75 -14.66
CA PRO A 478 -24.61 19.63 -15.38
C PRO A 478 -24.73 19.34 -16.90
N HIS A 479 -23.68 18.81 -17.52
CA HIS A 479 -23.62 18.58 -18.97
C HIS A 479 -24.04 17.16 -19.38
N VAL A 480 -24.24 16.26 -18.42
CA VAL A 480 -24.71 14.90 -18.64
C VAL A 480 -26.23 14.86 -18.70
N ASN A 481 -26.76 14.23 -19.75
CA ASN A 481 -28.19 14.01 -19.95
C ASN A 481 -28.72 12.96 -18.97
N ALA A 482 -29.95 13.14 -18.50
CA ALA A 482 -30.65 12.10 -17.74
C ALA A 482 -31.02 10.93 -18.65
N VAL A 483 -30.76 9.70 -18.21
CA VAL A 483 -31.12 8.45 -18.91
C VAL A 483 -31.91 7.59 -17.93
N SER A 484 -33.16 7.28 -18.23
CA SER A 484 -34.03 6.48 -17.36
C SER A 484 -33.63 5.00 -17.31
N GLU A 485 -33.24 4.44 -18.46
CA GLU A 485 -32.94 3.00 -18.59
C GLU A 485 -31.96 2.72 -19.75
N ARG A 486 -31.30 1.56 -19.68
CA ARG A 486 -30.48 0.99 -20.76
C ARG A 486 -30.79 -0.51 -20.91
N PRO A 487 -31.99 -0.88 -21.41
CA PRO A 487 -32.52 -2.23 -21.28
C PRO A 487 -31.61 -3.31 -21.89
N GLU A 488 -31.07 -3.09 -23.09
CA GLU A 488 -30.14 -4.04 -23.73
C GLU A 488 -28.86 -4.25 -22.90
N TRP A 489 -28.28 -3.18 -22.37
CA TRP A 489 -27.03 -3.26 -21.62
C TRP A 489 -27.22 -3.95 -20.26
N PHE A 490 -28.27 -3.57 -19.53
CA PHE A 490 -28.59 -4.22 -18.26
C PHE A 490 -29.10 -5.66 -18.42
N ALA A 491 -29.76 -6.00 -19.53
CA ALA A 491 -30.09 -7.40 -19.84
C ALA A 491 -28.82 -8.26 -19.99
N GLN A 492 -27.82 -7.76 -20.74
CA GLN A 492 -26.53 -8.45 -20.91
C GLN A 492 -25.78 -8.59 -19.58
N ILE A 493 -25.76 -7.53 -18.75
CA ILE A 493 -25.13 -7.55 -17.42
C ILE A 493 -25.84 -8.52 -16.46
N ASN A 494 -27.18 -8.51 -16.43
CA ASN A 494 -27.96 -9.35 -15.53
C ASN A 494 -27.84 -10.83 -15.90
N ASP A 495 -27.76 -11.16 -17.19
CA ASP A 495 -27.42 -12.50 -17.66
C ASP A 495 -26.03 -12.94 -17.17
N TRP A 496 -24.98 -12.11 -17.29
CA TRP A 496 -23.66 -12.45 -16.74
C TRP A 496 -23.66 -12.60 -15.21
N LYS A 497 -24.40 -11.75 -14.48
CA LYS A 497 -24.58 -11.87 -13.02
C LYS A 497 -25.22 -13.20 -12.64
N ALA A 498 -26.24 -13.63 -13.38
CA ALA A 498 -26.93 -14.90 -13.17
C ALA A 498 -26.07 -16.12 -13.54
N ARG A 499 -25.29 -16.04 -14.63
CA ARG A 499 -24.44 -17.14 -15.11
C ARG A 499 -23.16 -17.34 -14.28
N PHE A 500 -22.61 -16.26 -13.71
CA PHE A 500 -21.30 -16.30 -13.04
C PHE A 500 -21.26 -15.60 -11.66
N PRO A 501 -22.16 -15.90 -10.72
CA PRO A 501 -22.12 -15.31 -9.38
C PRO A 501 -20.94 -15.86 -8.56
N PHE A 502 -20.44 -15.06 -7.60
CA PHE A 502 -19.38 -15.50 -6.67
C PHE A 502 -19.80 -16.71 -5.81
N SER A 503 -21.11 -16.98 -5.68
CA SER A 503 -21.63 -18.15 -4.99
C SER A 503 -21.36 -19.48 -5.71
N LEU A 504 -20.77 -19.48 -6.91
CA LEU A 504 -20.26 -20.68 -7.59
C LEU A 504 -18.95 -21.14 -6.94
N TYR A 505 -19.07 -21.95 -5.91
CA TYR A 505 -17.98 -22.68 -5.26
C TYR A 505 -18.54 -23.98 -4.62
N GLU A 506 -17.65 -24.90 -4.23
CA GLU A 506 -18.02 -26.15 -3.55
C GLU A 506 -18.67 -25.84 -2.19
N LYS A 507 -20.00 -26.05 -2.09
CA LYS A 507 -20.78 -25.63 -0.93
C LYS A 507 -20.35 -26.29 0.37
N GLN A 508 -20.56 -25.58 1.48
CA GLN A 508 -20.35 -26.10 2.83
C GLN A 508 -21.23 -27.34 3.07
N SER A 509 -20.59 -28.43 3.45
CA SER A 509 -21.24 -29.63 3.97
C SER A 509 -21.40 -29.55 5.49
N SER A 510 -22.35 -30.30 6.06
CA SER A 510 -22.49 -30.48 7.51
C SER A 510 -21.30 -31.23 8.13
N GLU A 511 -20.68 -32.11 7.35
CA GLU A 511 -19.50 -32.90 7.71
C GLU A 511 -18.32 -32.48 6.81
N GLY A 512 -17.20 -32.08 7.41
CA GLY A 512 -16.00 -31.65 6.67
C GLY A 512 -15.44 -30.31 7.14
N PRO A 513 -14.33 -29.84 6.54
CA PRO A 513 -13.71 -28.57 6.88
C PRO A 513 -14.56 -27.36 6.48
N ILE A 514 -14.27 -26.22 7.08
CA ILE A 514 -14.97 -24.96 6.82
C ILE A 514 -14.52 -24.37 5.47
N LYS A 515 -15.47 -24.11 4.58
CA LYS A 515 -15.22 -23.40 3.32
C LYS A 515 -14.92 -21.93 3.62
N PRO A 516 -13.76 -21.39 3.23
CA PRO A 516 -13.39 -20.02 3.58
C PRO A 516 -14.38 -19.00 2.99
N GLN A 517 -14.95 -19.25 1.80
CA GLN A 517 -16.00 -18.42 1.21
C GLN A 517 -17.22 -18.29 2.14
N THR A 518 -17.74 -19.42 2.65
CA THR A 518 -18.93 -19.46 3.52
C THR A 518 -18.69 -18.74 4.85
N LEU A 519 -17.47 -18.80 5.39
CA LEU A 519 -17.07 -18.04 6.58
C LEU A 519 -17.21 -16.52 6.37
N ILE A 520 -16.70 -16.01 5.24
CA ILE A 520 -16.81 -14.57 4.90
C ILE A 520 -18.27 -14.18 4.64
N GLU A 521 -19.05 -15.01 3.94
CA GLU A 521 -20.49 -14.77 3.72
C GLU A 521 -21.23 -14.65 5.06
N LYS A 522 -21.01 -15.59 6.00
CA LYS A 522 -21.63 -15.55 7.33
C LYS A 522 -21.20 -14.34 8.17
N LEU A 523 -19.92 -13.96 8.14
CA LEU A 523 -19.46 -12.71 8.77
C LEU A 523 -20.14 -11.49 8.15
N SER A 524 -20.31 -11.48 6.82
CA SER A 524 -20.93 -10.38 6.10
C SER A 524 -22.42 -10.24 6.47
N ASP A 525 -23.13 -11.35 6.64
CA ASP A 525 -24.53 -11.38 7.06
C ASP A 525 -24.71 -10.92 8.51
N LEU A 526 -23.89 -11.43 9.43
CA LEU A 526 -23.93 -11.04 10.85
C LEU A 526 -23.66 -9.52 11.04
N THR A 527 -22.80 -8.94 10.20
CA THR A 527 -22.46 -7.51 10.20
C THR A 527 -23.39 -6.64 9.34
N ALA A 528 -24.39 -7.21 8.65
CA ALA A 528 -25.23 -6.50 7.69
C ALA A 528 -25.97 -5.28 8.28
N HIS A 529 -26.31 -5.34 9.57
CA HIS A 529 -27.02 -4.29 10.30
C HIS A 529 -26.13 -3.11 10.76
N MET A 530 -24.81 -3.17 10.51
CA MET A 530 -23.83 -2.17 10.96
C MET A 530 -22.65 -1.99 9.99
N LYS A 531 -22.90 -2.17 8.68
CA LYS A 531 -21.87 -2.04 7.61
C LYS A 531 -21.23 -0.65 7.54
N ASP A 532 -21.92 0.39 8.00
CA ASP A 532 -21.48 1.78 8.09
C ASP A 532 -20.33 1.98 9.10
N ARG A 533 -20.23 1.09 10.08
CA ARG A 533 -19.23 1.09 11.16
C ARG A 533 -18.50 -0.25 11.30
N THR A 534 -18.45 -1.04 10.23
CA THR A 534 -17.65 -2.26 10.16
C THR A 534 -16.49 -2.04 9.20
N ILE A 535 -15.27 -2.01 9.73
CA ILE A 535 -14.02 -1.89 8.97
C ILE A 535 -13.35 -3.26 8.92
N ILE A 536 -12.89 -3.65 7.74
CA ILE A 536 -12.18 -4.89 7.48
C ILE A 536 -10.74 -4.54 7.10
N SER A 537 -9.78 -5.06 7.86
CA SER A 537 -8.40 -5.20 7.39
C SER A 537 -8.14 -6.62 6.89
N THR A 538 -7.08 -6.80 6.11
CA THR A 538 -6.62 -8.13 5.70
C THR A 538 -5.10 -8.21 5.66
N GLY A 539 -4.56 -9.41 5.84
CA GLY A 539 -3.26 -9.76 5.28
C GLY A 539 -3.32 -9.91 3.75
N VAL A 540 -2.40 -10.70 3.20
CA VAL A 540 -2.26 -10.91 1.75
C VAL A 540 -2.25 -12.41 1.43
N GLY A 541 -3.09 -12.80 0.45
CA GLY A 541 -3.27 -14.20 0.07
C GLY A 541 -4.68 -14.50 -0.46
N GLN A 542 -5.14 -15.73 -0.28
CA GLN A 542 -6.49 -16.12 -0.72
C GLN A 542 -7.59 -15.53 0.16
N HIS A 543 -7.36 -15.45 1.47
CA HIS A 543 -8.26 -14.82 2.45
C HIS A 543 -8.59 -13.37 2.10
N GLN A 544 -7.61 -12.60 1.62
CA GLN A 544 -7.77 -11.24 1.10
C GLN A 544 -8.76 -11.19 -0.07
N MET A 545 -8.63 -12.13 -1.03
CA MET A 545 -9.52 -12.20 -2.19
C MET A 545 -10.92 -12.68 -1.81
N TRP A 546 -11.04 -13.68 -0.92
CA TRP A 546 -12.35 -14.12 -0.44
C TRP A 546 -13.06 -13.03 0.39
N ALA A 547 -12.33 -12.27 1.22
CA ALA A 547 -12.85 -11.08 1.88
C ALA A 547 -13.42 -10.08 0.87
N ALA A 548 -12.61 -9.71 -0.14
CA ALA A 548 -13.02 -8.79 -1.21
C ALA A 548 -14.24 -9.30 -2.02
N GLN A 549 -14.29 -10.60 -2.34
CA GLN A 549 -15.35 -11.21 -3.14
C GLN A 549 -16.67 -11.40 -2.37
N HIS A 550 -16.62 -11.87 -1.11
CA HIS A 550 -17.79 -12.37 -0.39
C HIS A 550 -18.33 -11.43 0.69
N PHE A 551 -17.54 -10.49 1.21
CA PHE A 551 -18.06 -9.41 2.04
C PHE A 551 -18.79 -8.38 1.14
N ARG A 552 -19.97 -7.90 1.56
CA ARG A 552 -20.69 -6.84 0.83
C ARG A 552 -20.23 -5.46 1.26
N TRP A 553 -19.63 -4.74 0.33
CA TRP A 553 -19.07 -3.41 0.55
C TRP A 553 -20.11 -2.33 0.26
N ARG A 554 -20.33 -1.42 1.22
CA ARG A 554 -21.41 -0.42 1.11
C ARG A 554 -21.02 1.01 1.48
N HIS A 555 -19.93 1.17 2.23
CA HIS A 555 -19.51 2.45 2.80
C HIS A 555 -18.02 2.68 2.53
N PRO A 556 -17.58 3.92 2.30
CA PRO A 556 -16.20 4.22 1.97
C PRO A 556 -15.27 3.91 3.15
N ARG A 557 -13.98 3.64 2.86
CA ARG A 557 -12.92 3.43 3.85
C ARG A 557 -13.12 2.22 4.78
N THR A 558 -14.07 1.34 4.49
CA THR A 558 -14.27 0.09 5.24
C THR A 558 -13.37 -1.07 4.77
N MET A 559 -12.67 -0.96 3.63
CA MET A 559 -11.66 -1.93 3.19
C MET A 559 -10.25 -1.35 3.36
N ILE A 560 -9.41 -2.02 4.15
CA ILE A 560 -8.05 -1.58 4.50
C ILE A 560 -7.07 -2.74 4.22
N THR A 561 -6.45 -2.74 3.05
CA THR A 561 -5.67 -3.88 2.55
C THR A 561 -4.44 -3.42 1.78
N SER A 562 -3.29 -4.09 1.96
CA SER A 562 -2.13 -3.91 1.08
C SER A 562 -2.41 -4.60 -0.26
N GLY A 563 -2.49 -3.81 -1.33
CA GLY A 563 -2.81 -4.28 -2.68
C GLY A 563 -1.79 -3.88 -3.74
N GLY A 564 -1.17 -2.70 -3.59
CA GLY A 564 -0.16 -2.21 -4.51
C GLY A 564 1.22 -2.82 -4.29
N LEU A 565 1.58 -3.13 -3.04
CA LEU A 565 2.81 -3.85 -2.70
C LEU A 565 2.53 -5.32 -2.34
N GLY A 566 1.42 -5.61 -1.66
CA GLY A 566 1.05 -6.97 -1.27
C GLY A 566 1.85 -7.48 -0.06
N THR A 567 2.01 -6.65 0.97
CA THR A 567 2.76 -7.00 2.18
C THR A 567 1.99 -7.94 3.10
N MET A 568 2.48 -9.18 3.21
CA MET A 568 2.06 -10.13 4.24
C MET A 568 2.39 -9.58 5.65
N GLY A 569 1.48 -9.75 6.61
CA GLY A 569 1.58 -9.15 7.95
C GLY A 569 1.03 -7.73 8.07
N TYR A 570 0.46 -7.16 7.00
CA TYR A 570 -0.21 -5.86 7.03
C TYR A 570 -1.47 -5.84 7.91
N GLY A 571 -2.24 -6.94 7.91
CA GLY A 571 -3.57 -7.04 8.49
C GLY A 571 -3.67 -6.54 9.93
N LEU A 572 -3.10 -7.29 10.87
CA LEU A 572 -3.15 -6.99 12.31
C LEU A 572 -2.73 -5.55 12.67
N PRO A 573 -1.54 -5.04 12.29
CA PRO A 573 -1.18 -3.65 12.60
C PRO A 573 -2.09 -2.63 11.93
N ALA A 574 -2.54 -2.85 10.68
CA ALA A 574 -3.52 -1.96 10.05
C ALA A 574 -4.87 -1.96 10.77
N ALA A 575 -5.32 -3.11 11.29
CA ALA A 575 -6.50 -3.23 12.14
C ALA A 575 -6.37 -2.37 13.42
N ILE A 576 -5.21 -2.46 14.08
CA ILE A 576 -4.91 -1.69 15.30
C ILE A 576 -4.96 -0.19 15.00
N GLY A 577 -4.33 0.25 13.92
CA GLY A 577 -4.38 1.64 13.45
C GLY A 577 -5.81 2.13 13.12
N ALA A 578 -6.58 1.30 12.42
CA ALA A 578 -7.97 1.62 12.06
C ALA A 578 -8.89 1.70 13.28
N LYS A 579 -8.69 0.82 14.28
CA LYS A 579 -9.43 0.84 15.55
C LYS A 579 -9.06 2.04 16.43
N VAL A 580 -7.83 2.54 16.35
CA VAL A 580 -7.42 3.81 16.96
C VAL A 580 -8.07 5.01 16.26
N ALA A 581 -8.18 4.99 14.93
CA ALA A 581 -8.90 6.04 14.17
C ALA A 581 -10.42 6.03 14.42
N CYS A 582 -11.00 4.85 14.62
CA CYS A 582 -12.45 4.64 14.74
C CYS A 582 -12.76 3.75 15.96
N PRO A 583 -12.64 4.26 17.20
CA PRO A 583 -12.77 3.45 18.42
C PRO A 583 -14.15 2.80 18.57
N ASP A 584 -15.22 3.40 18.06
CA ASP A 584 -16.58 2.85 18.12
C ASP A 584 -16.93 1.86 16.99
N ALA A 585 -16.05 1.72 15.99
CA ALA A 585 -16.27 0.80 14.86
C ALA A 585 -15.95 -0.65 15.25
N LEU A 586 -16.66 -1.62 14.67
CA LEU A 586 -16.19 -2.99 14.63
C LEU A 586 -15.02 -3.04 13.63
N VAL A 587 -13.83 -3.43 14.08
CA VAL A 587 -12.66 -3.60 13.22
C VAL A 587 -12.25 -5.06 13.23
N VAL A 588 -12.44 -5.74 12.09
CA VAL A 588 -12.12 -7.16 11.90
C VAL A 588 -10.90 -7.28 11.01
N ASP A 589 -9.88 -7.97 11.49
CA ASP A 589 -8.74 -8.39 10.68
C ASP A 589 -8.99 -9.79 10.14
N ILE A 590 -9.24 -9.90 8.84
CA ILE A 590 -9.41 -11.19 8.15
C ILE A 590 -8.04 -11.58 7.60
N ASP A 591 -7.31 -12.37 8.36
CA ASP A 591 -5.92 -12.74 8.04
C ASP A 591 -5.78 -14.24 7.74
N GLY A 592 -4.72 -14.60 7.02
CA GLY A 592 -4.32 -15.98 6.80
C GLY A 592 -3.11 -16.33 7.67
N ASP A 593 -3.05 -17.58 8.11
CA ASP A 593 -1.96 -18.12 8.93
C ASP A 593 -0.54 -17.66 8.53
N ALA A 594 -0.17 -17.75 7.26
CA ALA A 594 1.15 -17.36 6.77
C ALA A 594 1.40 -15.84 6.81
N SER A 595 0.35 -15.01 6.66
CA SER A 595 0.44 -13.56 6.78
C SER A 595 0.52 -13.14 8.25
N PHE A 596 -0.34 -13.70 9.10
CA PHE A 596 -0.38 -13.41 10.52
C PHE A 596 0.94 -13.73 11.23
N ASN A 597 1.61 -14.82 10.85
CA ASN A 597 2.94 -15.19 11.37
C ASN A 597 4.02 -14.11 11.18
N MET A 598 3.86 -13.16 10.25
CA MET A 598 4.83 -12.09 10.02
C MET A 598 4.83 -11.02 11.13
N THR A 599 3.66 -10.72 11.73
CA THR A 599 3.48 -9.56 12.63
C THR A 599 2.66 -9.84 13.89
N LEU A 600 2.33 -11.11 14.18
CA LEU A 600 1.55 -11.57 15.36
C LEU A 600 1.98 -11.00 16.72
N THR A 601 3.22 -10.50 16.85
CA THR A 601 3.73 -9.81 18.05
C THR A 601 2.90 -8.58 18.42
N GLU A 602 2.26 -7.93 17.45
CA GLU A 602 1.42 -6.75 17.68
C GLU A 602 0.10 -7.05 18.40
N LEU A 603 -0.26 -8.32 18.62
CA LEU A 603 -1.31 -8.70 19.58
C LEU A 603 -0.99 -8.15 20.98
N SER A 604 0.29 -8.15 21.37
CA SER A 604 0.75 -7.56 22.64
C SER A 604 0.55 -6.05 22.69
N THR A 605 0.56 -5.37 21.54
CA THR A 605 0.27 -3.93 21.41
C THR A 605 -1.23 -3.69 21.54
N ALA A 606 -2.06 -4.49 20.86
CA ALA A 606 -3.51 -4.44 21.01
C ALA A 606 -3.93 -4.65 22.47
N ALA A 607 -3.36 -5.63 23.16
CA ALA A 607 -3.61 -5.89 24.57
C ALA A 607 -3.12 -4.76 25.49
N GLN A 608 -1.90 -4.24 25.28
CA GLN A 608 -1.32 -3.15 26.08
C GLN A 608 -2.21 -1.90 26.13
N PHE A 609 -2.84 -1.55 25.01
CA PHE A 609 -3.69 -0.37 24.89
C PHE A 609 -5.20 -0.69 24.89
N ASN A 610 -5.59 -1.95 25.13
CA ASN A 610 -6.96 -2.46 25.03
C ASN A 610 -7.68 -2.07 23.70
N ILE A 611 -6.94 -2.10 22.60
CA ILE A 611 -7.45 -1.75 21.27
C ILE A 611 -8.24 -2.95 20.74
N GLY A 612 -9.57 -2.83 20.75
CA GLY A 612 -10.50 -3.95 20.49
C GLY A 612 -10.62 -4.43 19.05
N VAL A 613 -9.50 -4.85 18.43
CA VAL A 613 -9.46 -5.51 17.12
C VAL A 613 -9.93 -6.96 17.19
N LYS A 614 -10.59 -7.43 16.14
CA LYS A 614 -11.13 -8.80 16.03
C LYS A 614 -10.38 -9.57 14.95
N VAL A 615 -9.45 -10.44 15.32
CA VAL A 615 -8.69 -11.25 14.36
C VAL A 615 -9.50 -12.49 14.00
N LEU A 616 -9.91 -12.61 12.73
CA LEU A 616 -10.49 -13.80 12.13
C LEU A 616 -9.40 -14.49 11.30
N LEU A 617 -8.74 -15.49 11.89
CA LEU A 617 -7.57 -16.15 11.32
C LEU A 617 -7.98 -17.40 10.53
N LEU A 618 -7.89 -17.34 9.20
CA LEU A 618 -8.14 -18.47 8.32
C LEU A 618 -6.88 -19.35 8.27
N ASN A 619 -6.90 -20.45 9.04
CA ASN A 619 -5.82 -21.44 9.09
C ASN A 619 -6.12 -22.60 8.13
N ASN A 620 -5.42 -22.63 6.99
CA ASN A 620 -5.37 -23.75 6.05
C ASN A 620 -3.99 -24.46 6.06
N GLU A 621 -3.11 -24.10 6.99
CA GLU A 621 -1.72 -24.55 7.13
C GLU A 621 -0.86 -24.35 5.85
N GLU A 622 -1.13 -23.30 5.07
CA GLU A 622 -0.40 -23.08 3.81
C GLU A 622 -0.37 -21.63 3.31
N GLN A 623 0.65 -21.33 2.49
CA GLN A 623 0.69 -20.14 1.64
C GLN A 623 -0.26 -20.33 0.44
N GLY A 624 -1.57 -20.39 0.71
CA GLY A 624 -2.60 -20.87 -0.21
C GLY A 624 -2.61 -20.19 -1.59
N MET A 625 -2.24 -18.90 -1.64
CA MET A 625 -2.13 -18.18 -2.91
C MET A 625 -0.99 -18.75 -3.76
N VAL A 626 0.16 -19.01 -3.15
CA VAL A 626 1.31 -19.59 -3.85
C VAL A 626 1.06 -21.06 -4.20
N THR A 627 0.39 -21.84 -3.33
CA THR A 627 0.05 -23.24 -3.64
C THR A 627 -0.99 -23.36 -4.75
N GLN A 628 -1.95 -22.42 -4.88
CA GLN A 628 -2.84 -22.31 -6.04
C GLN A 628 -2.06 -22.10 -7.34
N TRP A 629 -1.05 -21.22 -7.38
CA TRP A 629 -0.21 -21.05 -8.57
C TRP A 629 0.68 -22.28 -8.84
N GLN A 630 1.18 -22.95 -7.79
CA GLN A 630 1.92 -24.22 -7.91
C GLN A 630 1.03 -25.36 -8.44
N ASN A 631 -0.25 -25.42 -8.06
CA ASN A 631 -1.22 -26.35 -8.67
C ASN A 631 -1.40 -26.07 -10.17
N LEU A 632 -1.71 -24.82 -10.53
CA LEU A 632 -2.11 -24.44 -11.89
C LEU A 632 -0.96 -24.48 -12.90
N PHE A 633 0.25 -24.10 -12.49
CA PHE A 633 1.36 -23.85 -13.43
C PHE A 633 2.62 -24.69 -13.18
N TYR A 634 2.72 -25.39 -12.03
CA TYR A 634 3.93 -26.13 -11.62
C TYR A 634 3.63 -27.55 -11.13
N GLU A 635 2.56 -28.17 -11.65
CA GLU A 635 2.26 -29.60 -11.45
C GLU A 635 2.15 -30.06 -9.98
N ASP A 636 1.58 -29.23 -9.12
CA ASP A 636 1.41 -29.48 -7.67
C ASP A 636 2.73 -29.60 -6.90
N ARG A 637 3.84 -29.07 -7.44
CA ARG A 637 5.16 -29.06 -6.81
C ARG A 637 5.25 -27.98 -5.72
N TYR A 638 4.76 -28.28 -4.53
CA TYR A 638 4.81 -27.37 -3.38
C TYR A 638 6.23 -27.18 -2.85
N SER A 639 6.87 -26.11 -3.29
CA SER A 639 8.23 -25.75 -2.86
C SER A 639 8.15 -24.68 -1.77
N HIS A 640 8.42 -25.09 -0.53
CA HIS A 640 8.54 -24.22 0.66
C HIS A 640 7.31 -23.34 0.99
N THR A 641 6.12 -23.78 0.58
CA THR A 641 4.84 -23.08 0.73
C THR A 641 3.97 -23.57 1.90
N HIS A 642 4.56 -24.39 2.79
CA HIS A 642 3.95 -24.92 4.00
C HIS A 642 4.86 -24.60 5.19
N GLN A 643 4.62 -23.46 5.85
CA GLN A 643 5.28 -23.12 7.11
C GLN A 643 4.67 -23.92 8.27
N LYS A 644 5.45 -24.12 9.34
CA LYS A 644 4.91 -24.70 10.58
C LYS A 644 4.26 -23.59 11.41
N ASN A 645 2.94 -23.64 11.56
CA ASN A 645 2.20 -22.74 12.42
C ASN A 645 2.44 -23.04 13.92
N PRO A 646 2.42 -22.01 14.79
CA PRO A 646 2.24 -22.19 16.24
C PRO A 646 0.79 -22.60 16.54
N ASP A 647 0.50 -22.98 17.79
CA ASP A 647 -0.90 -23.05 18.25
C ASP A 647 -1.37 -21.62 18.58
N PHE A 648 -2.25 -21.06 17.75
CA PHE A 648 -2.58 -19.63 17.79
C PHE A 648 -3.41 -19.25 19.03
N VAL A 649 -4.17 -20.17 19.61
CA VAL A 649 -4.96 -19.90 20.82
C VAL A 649 -4.08 -19.71 22.07
N PRO A 650 -3.17 -20.64 22.45
CA PRO A 650 -2.19 -20.40 23.51
C PRO A 650 -1.27 -19.21 23.23
N LEU A 651 -0.89 -18.97 21.97
CA LEU A 651 -0.10 -17.80 21.57
C LEU A 651 -0.84 -16.49 21.93
N ALA A 652 -2.08 -16.33 21.47
CA ALA A 652 -2.86 -15.12 21.72
C ALA A 652 -3.14 -14.91 23.22
N GLN A 653 -3.47 -15.98 23.95
CA GLN A 653 -3.62 -15.95 25.41
C GLN A 653 -2.32 -15.51 26.11
N SER A 654 -1.15 -15.95 25.64
CA SER A 654 0.15 -15.52 26.18
C SER A 654 0.45 -14.03 25.96
N MET A 655 -0.18 -13.41 24.97
CA MET A 655 -0.09 -11.97 24.67
C MET A 655 -1.23 -11.14 25.30
N GLY A 656 -2.08 -11.75 26.13
CA GLY A 656 -3.19 -11.09 26.82
C GLY A 656 -4.44 -10.87 25.97
N VAL A 657 -4.59 -11.62 24.87
CA VAL A 657 -5.73 -11.53 23.94
C VAL A 657 -6.68 -12.72 24.14
N ALA A 658 -7.99 -12.46 24.17
CA ALA A 658 -9.00 -13.51 24.26
C ALA A 658 -8.98 -14.36 22.98
N ALA A 659 -8.97 -15.70 23.10
CA ALA A 659 -8.80 -16.56 21.93
C ALA A 659 -9.61 -17.86 21.99
N ASP A 660 -10.14 -18.25 20.83
CA ASP A 660 -10.98 -19.44 20.62
C ASP A 660 -10.66 -20.09 19.25
N LYS A 661 -11.12 -21.33 19.05
CA LYS A 661 -10.86 -22.16 17.87
C LYS A 661 -12.15 -22.73 17.31
N LEU A 662 -12.41 -22.48 16.03
CA LEU A 662 -13.54 -22.98 15.27
C LEU A 662 -13.08 -24.09 14.32
N VAL A 663 -13.60 -25.30 14.53
CA VAL A 663 -13.28 -26.50 13.72
C VAL A 663 -14.52 -27.04 13.00
N ASN A 664 -15.66 -27.15 13.70
CA ASN A 664 -16.88 -27.72 13.13
C ASN A 664 -17.71 -26.63 12.42
N PRO A 665 -18.22 -26.86 11.19
CA PRO A 665 -19.08 -25.90 10.50
C PRO A 665 -20.37 -25.53 11.26
N ALA A 666 -20.87 -26.42 12.13
CA ALA A 666 -22.06 -26.19 12.95
C ALA A 666 -21.89 -25.04 13.97
N ASP A 667 -20.67 -24.87 14.50
CA ASP A 667 -20.36 -23.89 15.56
C ASP A 667 -20.07 -22.49 14.98
N MET A 668 -20.05 -22.35 13.64
CA MET A 668 -19.57 -21.15 12.93
C MET A 668 -20.29 -19.87 13.34
N GLU A 669 -21.62 -19.90 13.46
CA GLU A 669 -22.39 -18.70 13.78
C GLU A 669 -22.22 -18.28 15.25
N GLU A 670 -22.10 -19.23 16.17
CA GLU A 670 -21.83 -18.95 17.59
C GLU A 670 -20.44 -18.34 17.77
N LYS A 671 -19.41 -18.96 17.17
CA LYS A 671 -18.02 -18.51 17.28
C LYS A 671 -17.77 -17.16 16.62
N LEU A 672 -18.44 -16.87 15.49
CA LEU A 672 -18.39 -15.53 14.88
C LEU A 672 -19.07 -14.46 15.75
N LYS A 673 -20.22 -14.78 16.39
CA LYS A 673 -20.85 -13.85 17.36
C LYS A 673 -19.94 -13.60 18.56
N TRP A 674 -19.36 -14.67 19.15
CA TRP A 674 -18.37 -14.54 20.22
C TRP A 674 -17.21 -13.60 19.83
N LEU A 675 -16.65 -13.73 18.63
CA LEU A 675 -15.57 -12.85 18.16
C LEU A 675 -16.03 -11.38 18.06
N ILE A 676 -17.20 -11.14 17.47
CA ILE A 676 -17.77 -9.80 17.27
C ILE A 676 -18.09 -9.13 18.62
N GLU A 677 -18.70 -9.88 19.53
CA GLU A 677 -19.29 -9.40 20.79
C GLU A 677 -18.31 -9.39 21.98
N SER A 678 -17.14 -10.03 21.87
CA SER A 678 -16.12 -10.01 22.92
C SER A 678 -15.68 -8.59 23.31
N ASP A 679 -15.38 -8.35 24.58
CA ASP A 679 -14.70 -7.13 25.01
C ASP A 679 -13.20 -7.17 24.64
N GLY A 680 -12.60 -5.99 24.40
CA GLY A 680 -11.17 -5.86 24.10
C GLY A 680 -10.73 -6.55 22.80
N PRO A 681 -9.41 -6.81 22.62
CA PRO A 681 -8.90 -7.57 21.48
C PRO A 681 -9.26 -9.06 21.60
N ALA A 682 -9.63 -9.68 20.47
CA ALA A 682 -9.94 -11.10 20.40
C ALA A 682 -9.45 -11.76 19.11
N LEU A 683 -9.13 -13.07 19.16
CA LEU A 683 -8.70 -13.89 18.03
C LEU A 683 -9.56 -15.15 17.91
N LEU A 684 -10.10 -15.41 16.72
CA LEU A 684 -10.73 -16.68 16.37
C LEU A 684 -9.88 -17.38 15.31
N GLU A 685 -9.28 -18.50 15.68
CA GLU A 685 -8.63 -19.40 14.72
C GLU A 685 -9.70 -20.28 14.05
N VAL A 686 -9.80 -20.24 12.72
CA VAL A 686 -10.74 -21.07 11.96
C VAL A 686 -9.97 -22.07 11.10
N ILE A 687 -10.19 -23.36 11.34
CA ILE A 687 -9.61 -24.43 10.52
C ILE A 687 -10.40 -24.52 9.21
N THR A 688 -9.80 -24.03 8.12
CA THR A 688 -10.44 -23.94 6.81
C THR A 688 -9.97 -25.03 5.85
N ASP A 689 -10.76 -25.28 4.81
CA ASP A 689 -10.45 -26.28 3.79
C ASP A 689 -9.20 -25.92 2.99
N ARG A 690 -8.38 -26.93 2.71
CA ARG A 690 -7.05 -26.77 2.11
C ARG A 690 -7.13 -26.87 0.59
N LYS A 691 -6.16 -26.25 -0.09
CA LYS A 691 -5.98 -26.35 -1.55
C LYS A 691 -7.20 -25.89 -2.36
N VAL A 692 -8.06 -25.05 -1.79
CA VAL A 692 -9.23 -24.46 -2.48
C VAL A 692 -8.75 -23.27 -3.32
N PRO A 693 -8.97 -23.22 -4.65
CA PRO A 693 -8.56 -22.08 -5.46
C PRO A 693 -9.52 -20.89 -5.29
N VAL A 694 -8.97 -19.67 -5.33
CA VAL A 694 -9.74 -18.44 -5.54
C VAL A 694 -10.22 -18.41 -6.99
N LEU A 695 -11.53 -18.40 -7.18
CA LEU A 695 -12.20 -18.29 -8.48
C LEU A 695 -13.31 -17.22 -8.39
N PRO A 696 -13.60 -16.43 -9.45
CA PRO A 696 -12.96 -16.47 -10.77
C PRO A 696 -11.47 -16.13 -10.76
N MET A 697 -10.76 -16.55 -11.80
CA MET A 697 -9.34 -16.22 -12.01
C MET A 697 -9.07 -15.92 -13.48
N VAL A 698 -8.49 -14.76 -13.78
CA VAL A 698 -7.88 -14.47 -15.09
C VAL A 698 -6.41 -14.90 -15.04
N PRO A 699 -5.99 -15.94 -15.79
CA PRO A 699 -4.59 -16.37 -15.80
C PRO A 699 -3.65 -15.30 -16.37
N ALA A 700 -2.35 -15.39 -16.05
CA ALA A 700 -1.35 -14.48 -16.62
C ALA A 700 -1.33 -14.58 -18.16
N GLY A 701 -1.39 -13.43 -18.84
CA GLY A 701 -1.43 -13.36 -20.31
C GLY A 701 -2.82 -13.47 -20.96
N CYS A 702 -3.86 -13.81 -20.18
CA CYS A 702 -5.25 -13.84 -20.63
C CYS A 702 -5.91 -12.44 -20.63
N ALA A 703 -6.90 -12.25 -21.50
CA ALA A 703 -7.82 -11.11 -21.44
C ALA A 703 -8.76 -11.25 -20.24
N LEU A 704 -9.38 -10.14 -19.82
CA LEU A 704 -10.35 -10.18 -18.72
C LEU A 704 -11.53 -11.14 -18.94
N HIS A 705 -11.98 -11.35 -20.18
CA HIS A 705 -13.06 -12.29 -20.51
C HIS A 705 -12.59 -13.75 -20.69
N GLU A 706 -11.28 -14.01 -20.67
CA GLU A 706 -10.68 -15.35 -20.75
C GLU A 706 -10.46 -15.92 -19.33
N PHE A 707 -11.48 -15.79 -18.46
CA PHE A 707 -11.41 -16.20 -17.05
C PHE A 707 -11.74 -17.68 -16.83
N LEU A 708 -11.22 -18.23 -15.74
CA LEU A 708 -11.63 -19.50 -15.14
C LEU A 708 -12.74 -19.25 -14.12
N VAL A 709 -13.76 -20.10 -14.10
CA VAL A 709 -14.80 -20.18 -13.06
C VAL A 709 -14.79 -21.55 -12.39
N PHE A 710 -15.47 -21.66 -11.24
CA PHE A 710 -15.70 -22.94 -10.60
C PHE A 710 -16.52 -23.89 -11.48
N ASP A 711 -16.10 -25.15 -11.49
CA ASP A 711 -16.73 -26.27 -12.20
C ASP A 711 -16.52 -27.52 -11.33
N GLU A 712 -17.60 -28.18 -10.94
CA GLU A 712 -17.55 -29.29 -9.99
C GLU A 712 -16.84 -30.52 -10.55
N ALA A 713 -16.91 -30.76 -11.87
CA ALA A 713 -16.24 -31.88 -12.52
C ALA A 713 -14.73 -31.61 -12.58
N LYS A 714 -14.32 -30.43 -13.03
CA LYS A 714 -12.89 -30.04 -13.05
C LYS A 714 -12.28 -30.03 -11.66
N GLU A 715 -13.03 -29.62 -10.64
CA GLU A 715 -12.55 -29.64 -9.26
C GLU A 715 -12.36 -31.07 -8.74
N LYS A 716 -13.26 -32.00 -9.06
CA LYS A 716 -13.09 -33.43 -8.75
C LYS A 716 -11.89 -34.03 -9.48
N GLU A 717 -11.70 -33.70 -10.75
CA GLU A 717 -10.53 -34.11 -11.55
C GLU A 717 -9.22 -33.59 -10.96
N ARG A 718 -9.18 -32.30 -10.56
CA ARG A 718 -8.03 -31.67 -9.90
C ARG A 718 -7.69 -32.37 -8.58
N LYS A 719 -8.67 -32.57 -7.70
CA LYS A 719 -8.49 -33.29 -6.42
C LYS A 719 -7.99 -34.73 -6.65
N ALA A 720 -8.46 -35.41 -7.70
CA ALA A 720 -7.99 -36.76 -8.07
C ALA A 720 -6.54 -36.75 -8.59
N LEU A 721 -6.17 -35.77 -9.42
CA LEU A 721 -4.81 -35.61 -9.96
C LEU A 721 -3.78 -35.33 -8.86
N MET A 722 -4.12 -34.45 -7.91
CA MET A 722 -3.27 -34.16 -6.75
C MET A 722 -3.00 -35.41 -5.90
N ARG A 723 -4.05 -36.21 -5.61
CA ARG A 723 -3.89 -37.50 -4.92
C ARG A 723 -2.99 -38.46 -5.70
N LYS A 724 -3.14 -38.53 -7.04
CA LYS A 724 -2.30 -39.37 -7.91
C LYS A 724 -0.82 -38.95 -7.89
N ARG A 725 -0.52 -37.65 -7.80
CA ARG A 725 0.84 -37.09 -7.69
C ARG A 725 1.50 -37.35 -6.32
N LYS A 726 0.84 -38.07 -5.39
CA LYS A 726 1.30 -38.35 -4.01
C LYS A 726 1.61 -37.07 -3.22
N VAL A 727 0.92 -35.99 -3.56
CA VAL A 727 0.97 -34.73 -2.83
C VAL A 727 0.42 -35.00 -1.42
N ILE A 728 1.26 -34.80 -0.40
CA ILE A 728 0.82 -34.85 1.00
C ILE A 728 -0.05 -33.60 1.25
N VAL A 729 -1.24 -33.80 1.82
CA VAL A 729 -2.28 -32.78 2.05
C VAL A 729 -2.25 -32.30 3.50
#